data_AF-A0A9D7D176-F1
#
_entry.id   AF-A0A9D7D176-F1
#
_cell.length_a   1.000
_cell.length_b   1.000
_cell.length_c   1.000
_cell.angle_alpha   90.00
_cell.angle_beta   90.00
_cell.angle_gamma   90.00
#
_symmetry.space_group_name_H-M   'P 1'
#
loop_
_entity.id
_entity.type
_entity.pdbx_description
1 polymer ?
#
loop_
_entity_poly.entity_id
_entity_poly.type
_entity_poly.pdbx_seq_one_letter_code
_entity_poly.pdbx_strand_id
1 'polypeptide(L)'
;MASRGDTTTSQPAGCELEIAGVSVVRSDVGPLEAEYALFDASEIELRATDYGAIHEVGYRTTVADALARLDAAGATSALVRELASALMAVAPKYVATSAAPVLGVLSAAELLVGDRYDGERKTYSSPVVDLARVSIDAGSAGASAALQAAGLAAWLRDTNPDAEVVLRTADYMAKRRPGERSIKRVSLSGLRALAAAVLKLENHGPVRTPPPDVSQSDLVLWLARRGAPTNRISWAEQVFARAPSGSPKGPLSDPRALAIDVLIASDRTAEAMPLIEKLEVDLGRGPAAQYLRLHASFASSAPKEVAERATALLAQEPSSELRMLAVRALTASGHAARAASLAREVLSDPHASEALKVEARKHTDVEADVVTERTRSVPTAPPPGRMRPSAPNLVLDLPRSPSPSVAEVETFSALSRRPTPPPSPTPSGAPKSSPKPFIMGVTTPPRTSAAATPKPPEGHVGTPSEMPTRPPAAGLDPYLFAEGRAASQGPKVEPAVTYEPPPPQGSPSSWARGASRPPFQSGPPAPALPRPPAVPHFERRAAELAETLSLPPGLHGLAVPFDAVPKSVAEARVLFTLLSRTLGRAYREQRATQLKTDLSGIEHMQGCLRERFTVAAIRSAEEASEIRSHGALLSEILARNFGAEWTDIAPSELGYWAMTTPSGLRLWPFGRVLRFVLQATASATS
;
A
#
# COMPACT_ATOMS: atom_id res chain seq x y z
N MET A 1 20.00 42.40 -23.99
CA MET A 1 20.74 41.12 -23.92
C MET A 1 20.76 40.66 -22.47
N ALA A 2 19.81 39.81 -22.10
CA ALA A 2 19.80 39.11 -20.81
C ALA A 2 19.36 37.68 -21.11
N SER A 3 20.33 36.76 -21.10
CA SER A 3 20.12 35.34 -21.30
C SER A 3 19.34 34.78 -20.10
N ARG A 4 18.06 34.45 -20.29
CA ARG A 4 17.31 33.61 -19.36
C ARG A 4 17.88 32.19 -19.49
N GLY A 5 18.65 31.77 -18.49
CA GLY A 5 19.11 30.39 -18.38
C GLY A 5 17.93 29.46 -18.10
N ASP A 6 17.67 28.55 -19.03
CA ASP A 6 16.86 27.36 -18.80
C ASP A 6 17.51 26.54 -17.69
N THR A 7 16.96 26.65 -16.49
CA THR A 7 17.23 25.71 -15.39
C THR A 7 16.40 24.46 -15.65
N THR A 8 16.77 23.70 -16.68
CA THR A 8 16.39 22.28 -16.75
C THR A 8 16.99 21.63 -15.51
N THR A 9 16.12 21.34 -14.54
CA THR A 9 16.51 20.66 -13.31
C THR A 9 16.93 19.25 -13.73
N SER A 10 18.23 19.07 -14.00
CA SER A 10 18.86 17.78 -14.29
C SER A 10 18.32 16.78 -13.28
N GLN A 11 17.47 15.85 -13.70
CA GLN A 11 17.04 14.74 -12.86
C GLN A 11 18.30 14.11 -12.24
N PRO A 12 18.30 13.90 -10.92
CA PRO A 12 19.49 13.40 -10.27
C PRO A 12 19.80 11.99 -10.79
N ALA A 13 21.09 11.75 -10.99
CA ALA A 13 21.66 10.55 -11.61
C ALA A 13 21.55 9.36 -10.63
N GLY A 14 20.42 8.65 -10.70
CA GLY A 14 20.04 7.62 -9.73
C GLY A 14 20.34 6.18 -10.15
N CYS A 15 20.03 5.27 -9.25
CA CYS A 15 19.99 3.82 -9.48
C CYS A 15 18.59 3.29 -9.16
N GLU A 16 18.14 2.25 -9.86
CA GLU A 16 16.82 1.66 -9.66
C GLU A 16 16.90 0.14 -9.79
N LEU A 17 16.28 -0.59 -8.85
CA LEU A 17 16.12 -2.04 -8.93
C LEU A 17 14.70 -2.37 -9.38
N GLU A 18 14.59 -3.18 -10.42
CA GLU A 18 13.36 -3.77 -10.92
C GLU A 18 13.38 -5.30 -10.72
N ILE A 19 12.28 -5.87 -10.25
CA ILE A 19 12.08 -7.33 -10.13
C ILE A 19 10.78 -7.67 -10.86
N ALA A 20 10.84 -8.58 -11.83
CA ALA A 20 9.69 -8.95 -12.66
C ALA A 20 8.99 -7.73 -13.30
N GLY A 21 9.76 -6.70 -13.67
CA GLY A 21 9.25 -5.43 -14.24
C GLY A 21 8.61 -4.48 -13.22
N VAL A 22 8.67 -4.77 -11.92
CA VAL A 22 8.20 -3.90 -10.84
C VAL A 22 9.38 -3.16 -10.22
N SER A 23 9.33 -1.83 -10.16
CA SER A 23 10.31 -1.02 -9.42
C SER A 23 10.19 -1.32 -7.92
N VAL A 24 11.26 -1.87 -7.34
CA VAL A 24 11.33 -2.29 -5.94
C VAL A 24 11.93 -1.19 -5.06
N VAL A 25 13.04 -0.61 -5.49
CA VAL A 25 13.74 0.43 -4.75
C VAL A 25 14.48 1.36 -5.70
N ARG A 26 14.50 2.64 -5.36
CA ARG A 26 15.20 3.69 -6.11
C ARG A 26 16.12 4.49 -5.22
N SER A 27 17.29 4.85 -5.72
CA SER A 27 18.12 5.89 -5.13
C SER A 27 18.17 7.09 -6.04
N ASP A 28 17.83 8.27 -5.51
CA ASP A 28 18.00 9.52 -6.22
C ASP A 28 19.45 10.02 -6.16
N VAL A 29 20.23 9.58 -5.17
CA VAL A 29 21.62 10.01 -4.98
C VAL A 29 22.51 8.82 -4.64
N GLY A 30 23.39 8.48 -5.58
CA GLY A 30 24.41 7.47 -5.38
C GLY A 30 23.96 6.06 -5.74
N PRO A 31 24.88 5.08 -5.62
CA PRO A 31 24.58 3.70 -5.91
C PRO A 31 23.84 3.07 -4.74
N LEU A 32 22.92 2.18 -5.06
CA LEU A 32 22.26 1.27 -4.12
C LEU A 32 23.28 0.45 -3.30
N GLU A 33 22.87 -0.24 -2.24
CA GLU A 33 23.83 -0.95 -1.35
C GLU A 33 23.53 -2.43 -1.26
N ALA A 34 22.39 -2.82 -0.70
CA ALA A 34 22.04 -4.23 -0.50
C ALA A 34 21.81 -4.95 -1.84
N GLU A 35 21.34 -4.21 -2.83
CA GLU A 35 20.92 -4.70 -4.14
C GLU A 35 22.08 -5.28 -4.95
N TYR A 36 23.32 -4.82 -4.73
CA TYR A 36 24.49 -5.42 -5.36
C TYR A 36 24.76 -6.86 -4.90
N ALA A 37 24.18 -7.31 -3.78
CA ALA A 37 24.29 -8.70 -3.34
C ALA A 37 23.49 -9.67 -4.23
N LEU A 38 22.57 -9.16 -5.06
CA LEU A 38 21.77 -9.96 -5.98
C LEU A 38 22.55 -10.41 -7.21
N PHE A 39 23.65 -9.74 -7.55
CA PHE A 39 24.32 -9.89 -8.85
C PHE A 39 25.76 -10.41 -8.71
N ASP A 40 26.20 -11.12 -9.74
CA ASP A 40 27.62 -11.39 -9.97
C ASP A 40 28.26 -10.32 -10.87
N ALA A 41 29.58 -10.13 -10.78
CA ALA A 41 30.30 -9.17 -11.61
C ALA A 41 30.22 -9.47 -13.12
N SER A 42 30.01 -10.73 -13.49
CA SER A 42 29.85 -11.16 -14.88
C SER A 42 28.49 -10.82 -15.50
N GLU A 43 27.50 -10.48 -14.68
CA GLU A 43 26.11 -10.16 -15.08
C GLU A 43 25.92 -8.69 -15.48
N ILE A 44 27.03 -8.00 -15.73
CA ILE A 44 27.06 -6.59 -16.09
C ILE A 44 26.57 -6.35 -17.52
N GLU A 45 25.69 -5.37 -17.69
CA GLU A 45 25.28 -4.87 -18.98
C GLU A 45 26.12 -3.64 -19.36
N LEU A 46 26.74 -3.71 -20.53
CA LEU A 46 27.58 -2.64 -21.08
C LEU A 46 26.94 -2.09 -22.35
N ARG A 47 26.96 -0.76 -22.51
CA ARG A 47 26.48 -0.10 -23.72
C ARG A 47 27.45 0.99 -24.16
N ALA A 48 27.64 1.11 -25.47
CA ALA A 48 28.28 2.28 -26.06
C ALA A 48 27.30 3.45 -26.00
N THR A 49 27.57 4.45 -25.16
CA THR A 49 26.75 5.67 -25.06
C THR A 49 27.23 6.75 -26.02
N ASP A 50 28.54 6.78 -26.31
CA ASP A 50 29.18 7.68 -27.27
C ASP A 50 30.22 6.92 -28.12
N TYR A 51 30.72 7.55 -29.20
CA TYR A 51 31.75 6.98 -30.07
C TYR A 51 33.00 6.55 -29.27
N GLY A 52 33.12 5.24 -29.01
CA GLY A 52 34.25 4.64 -28.31
C GLY A 52 34.16 4.62 -26.78
N ALA A 53 33.09 5.14 -26.17
CA ALA A 53 32.90 5.13 -24.72
C ALA A 53 31.90 4.03 -24.31
N ILE A 54 32.40 2.97 -23.67
CA ILE A 54 31.58 1.89 -23.12
C ILE A 54 31.31 2.18 -21.64
N HIS A 55 30.04 2.41 -21.33
CA HIS A 55 29.57 2.59 -19.96
C HIS A 55 28.80 1.37 -19.50
N GLU A 56 28.86 1.14 -18.19
CA GLU A 56 27.90 0.26 -17.53
C GLU A 56 26.51 0.89 -17.59
N VAL A 57 25.51 0.10 -17.96
CA VAL A 57 24.09 0.53 -17.95
C VAL A 57 23.29 -0.18 -16.86
N GLY A 58 23.76 -1.32 -16.37
CA GLY A 58 23.12 -2.05 -15.30
C GLY A 58 23.68 -3.46 -15.07
N TYR A 59 22.91 -4.26 -14.33
CA TYR A 59 23.13 -5.68 -14.12
C TYR A 59 21.81 -6.43 -14.34
N ARG A 60 21.87 -7.65 -14.85
CA ARG A 60 20.69 -8.51 -15.07
C ARG A 60 20.94 -9.94 -14.61
N THR A 61 20.01 -10.48 -13.83
CA THR A 61 20.04 -11.88 -13.39
C THR A 61 18.62 -12.44 -13.29
N THR A 62 18.46 -13.67 -12.82
CA THR A 62 17.18 -14.31 -12.54
C THR A 62 16.82 -14.22 -11.06
N VAL A 63 15.54 -14.34 -10.74
CA VAL A 63 15.08 -14.43 -9.34
C VAL A 63 15.72 -15.62 -8.62
N ALA A 64 15.84 -16.77 -9.29
CA ALA A 64 16.45 -17.98 -8.73
C ALA A 64 17.91 -17.74 -8.31
N ASP A 65 18.72 -17.17 -9.20
CA ASP A 65 20.15 -16.92 -8.94
C ASP A 65 20.36 -15.84 -7.87
N ALA A 66 19.58 -14.75 -7.94
CA ALA A 66 19.60 -13.69 -6.94
C ALA A 66 19.24 -14.21 -5.54
N LEU A 67 18.20 -15.07 -5.45
CA LEU A 67 17.78 -15.68 -4.19
C LEU A 67 18.85 -16.63 -3.65
N ALA A 68 19.43 -17.48 -4.50
CA ALA A 68 20.50 -18.39 -4.09
C ALA A 68 21.70 -17.65 -3.50
N ARG A 69 22.06 -16.47 -4.04
CA ARG A 69 23.11 -15.60 -3.49
C ARG A 69 22.74 -15.02 -2.13
N LEU A 70 21.51 -14.55 -1.96
CA LEU A 70 21.05 -14.06 -0.66
C LEU A 70 21.00 -15.16 0.39
N ASP A 71 20.56 -16.37 0.02
CA ASP A 71 20.59 -17.55 0.90
C ASP A 71 22.01 -17.92 1.30
N ALA A 72 22.96 -17.92 0.35
CA ALA A 72 24.38 -18.14 0.63
C ALA A 72 24.98 -17.05 1.54
N ALA A 73 24.51 -15.81 1.42
CA ALA A 73 24.87 -14.71 2.30
C ALA A 73 24.17 -14.76 3.67
N GLY A 74 23.29 -15.74 3.90
CA GLY A 74 22.67 -16.04 5.18
C GLY A 74 21.22 -15.55 5.32
N ALA A 75 20.63 -14.90 4.31
CA ALA A 75 19.25 -14.40 4.33
C ALA A 75 18.19 -15.50 4.11
N THR A 76 18.34 -16.63 4.80
CA THR A 76 17.48 -17.82 4.69
C THR A 76 16.01 -17.56 5.04
N SER A 77 15.09 -18.40 4.56
CA SER A 77 13.64 -18.28 4.84
C SER A 77 13.30 -18.30 6.33
N ALA A 78 14.07 -19.03 7.14
CA ALA A 78 13.89 -19.07 8.59
C ALA A 78 14.23 -17.71 9.22
N LEU A 79 15.40 -17.17 8.88
CA LEU A 79 15.88 -15.90 9.43
C LEU A 79 15.05 -14.70 8.96
N VAL A 80 14.60 -14.71 7.70
CA VAL A 80 13.70 -13.67 7.18
C VAL A 80 12.37 -13.67 7.93
N ARG A 81 11.80 -14.84 8.22
CA ARG A 81 10.57 -14.94 9.03
C ARG A 81 10.80 -14.47 10.47
N GLU A 82 11.91 -14.85 11.08
CA GLU A 82 12.29 -14.41 12.42
C GLU A 82 12.41 -12.88 12.48
N LEU A 83 13.12 -12.28 11.52
CA LEU A 83 13.30 -10.84 11.44
C LEU A 83 12.00 -10.09 11.13
N ALA A 84 11.15 -10.62 10.25
CA ALA A 84 9.83 -10.04 9.99
C ALA A 84 8.95 -10.09 11.23
N SER A 85 8.98 -11.20 11.99
CA SER A 85 8.25 -11.32 13.26
C SER A 85 8.78 -10.33 14.31
N ALA A 86 10.10 -10.21 14.43
CA ALA A 86 10.76 -9.26 15.31
C ALA A 86 10.38 -7.82 14.99
N LEU A 87 10.43 -7.47 13.70
CA LEU A 87 10.04 -6.15 13.24
C LEU A 87 8.54 -5.92 13.48
N MET A 88 7.70 -6.94 13.30
CA MET A 88 6.27 -6.80 13.51
C MET A 88 5.92 -6.49 14.98
N ALA A 89 6.65 -7.09 15.94
CA ALA A 89 6.46 -6.81 17.36
C ALA A 89 6.74 -5.34 17.72
N VAL A 90 7.70 -4.70 17.04
CA VAL A 90 8.12 -3.32 17.35
C VAL A 90 7.52 -2.28 16.40
N ALA A 91 7.05 -2.68 15.22
CA ALA A 91 6.57 -1.78 14.17
C ALA A 91 5.53 -0.76 14.63
N PRO A 92 4.57 -1.05 15.54
CA PRO A 92 3.62 -0.04 16.01
C PRO A 92 4.27 1.24 16.57
N LYS A 93 5.55 1.18 16.98
CA LYS A 93 6.33 2.34 17.43
C LYS A 93 7.09 3.07 16.32
N TYR A 94 7.27 2.42 15.17
CA TYR A 94 8.08 2.87 14.03
C TYR A 94 7.25 3.16 12.78
N VAL A 95 5.92 3.04 12.85
CA VAL A 95 5.01 3.40 11.77
C VAL A 95 4.34 4.74 12.00
N ALA A 96 3.91 5.36 10.91
CA ALA A 96 2.96 6.47 11.00
C ALA A 96 1.61 5.98 11.55
N THR A 97 0.90 6.83 12.29
CA THR A 97 -0.40 6.49 12.90
C THR A 97 -1.41 6.01 11.84
N SER A 98 -1.40 6.64 10.67
CA SER A 98 -2.22 6.24 9.51
C SER A 98 -1.90 4.85 8.98
N ALA A 99 -0.66 4.38 9.08
CA ALA A 99 -0.20 3.09 8.55
C ALA A 99 -0.34 1.94 9.54
N ALA A 100 -0.49 2.24 10.84
CA ALA A 100 -0.62 1.24 11.89
C ALA A 100 -1.70 0.18 11.63
N PRO A 101 -2.92 0.51 11.12
CA PRO A 101 -3.96 -0.48 10.92
C PRO A 101 -3.59 -1.59 9.92
N VAL A 102 -2.87 -1.25 8.85
CA VAL A 102 -2.55 -2.22 7.78
C VAL A 102 -1.37 -3.12 8.09
N LEU A 103 -0.67 -2.90 9.20
CA LEU A 103 0.47 -3.72 9.61
C LEU A 103 0.16 -5.23 9.62
N GLY A 104 -1.06 -5.62 10.04
CA GLY A 104 -1.50 -7.02 10.05
C GLY A 104 -1.74 -7.64 8.67
N VAL A 105 -1.76 -6.83 7.61
CA VAL A 105 -2.02 -7.24 6.22
C VAL A 105 -0.73 -7.38 5.40
N LEU A 106 0.37 -6.77 5.87
CA LEU A 106 1.63 -6.72 5.14
C LEU A 106 2.34 -8.08 5.14
N SER A 107 2.92 -8.41 3.98
CA SER A 107 3.88 -9.50 3.85
C SER A 107 5.23 -9.14 4.47
N ALA A 108 6.09 -10.14 4.67
CA ALA A 108 7.45 -9.93 5.14
C ALA A 108 8.24 -9.01 4.20
N ALA A 109 8.03 -9.12 2.88
CA ALA A 109 8.68 -8.28 1.88
C ALA A 109 8.25 -6.81 1.99
N GLU A 110 6.95 -6.57 2.15
CA GLU A 110 6.39 -5.22 2.32
C GLU A 110 6.83 -4.57 3.65
N LEU A 111 6.99 -5.38 4.70
CA LEU A 111 7.43 -4.90 6.01
C LEU A 111 8.93 -4.54 6.02
N LEU A 112 9.77 -5.30 5.32
CA LEU A 112 11.23 -5.21 5.41
C LEU A 112 11.89 -4.41 4.28
N VAL A 113 11.27 -4.30 3.10
CA VAL A 113 11.88 -3.63 1.94
C VAL A 113 11.52 -2.14 1.90
N GLY A 114 12.53 -1.29 1.84
CA GLY A 114 12.38 0.13 1.57
C GLY A 114 12.13 0.47 0.11
N ASP A 115 11.41 1.56 -0.12
CA ASP A 115 11.06 2.08 -1.44
C ASP A 115 12.13 3.05 -1.99
N ARG A 116 12.83 3.76 -1.11
CA ARG A 116 13.89 4.69 -1.48
C ARG A 116 15.13 4.48 -0.64
N TYR A 117 16.28 4.69 -1.26
CA TYR A 117 17.57 4.63 -0.61
C TYR A 117 18.26 5.99 -0.63
N ASP A 118 18.59 6.49 0.56
CA ASP A 118 19.41 7.68 0.77
C ASP A 118 20.88 7.26 0.83
N GLY A 119 21.64 7.53 -0.25
CA GLY A 119 23.04 7.15 -0.36
C GLY A 119 23.99 7.95 0.55
N GLU A 120 23.59 9.12 1.05
CA GLU A 120 24.39 9.89 2.01
C GLU A 120 24.26 9.30 3.41
N ARG A 121 23.03 8.97 3.81
CA ARG A 121 22.73 8.38 5.12
C ARG A 121 22.94 6.88 5.17
N LYS A 122 23.01 6.22 4.01
CA LYS A 122 23.00 4.77 3.84
C LYS A 122 21.82 4.10 4.53
N THR A 123 20.64 4.67 4.29
CA THR A 123 19.40 4.21 4.91
C THR A 123 18.30 4.04 3.89
N TYR A 124 17.49 3.01 4.09
CA TYR A 124 16.26 2.78 3.34
C TYR A 124 15.07 3.43 4.04
N SER A 125 14.22 4.11 3.28
CA SER A 125 12.90 4.56 3.75
C SER A 125 11.82 3.60 3.28
N SER A 126 10.73 3.49 4.02
CA SER A 126 9.49 2.88 3.57
C SER A 126 8.33 3.79 4.00
N PRO A 127 7.24 3.89 3.23
CA PRO A 127 6.08 4.69 3.62
C PRO A 127 5.29 4.07 4.78
N VAL A 128 5.52 2.80 5.08
CA VAL A 128 4.84 2.11 6.20
C VAL A 128 5.69 2.19 7.46
N VAL A 129 6.89 1.61 7.42
CA VAL A 129 7.80 1.45 8.56
C VAL A 129 9.02 2.33 8.34
N ASP A 130 9.41 3.11 9.35
CA ASP A 130 10.66 3.87 9.32
C ASP A 130 11.87 2.96 9.48
N LEU A 131 12.24 2.25 8.40
CA LEU A 131 13.36 1.31 8.37
C LEU A 131 14.70 1.98 8.66
N ALA A 132 14.86 3.24 8.26
CA ALA A 132 16.01 4.05 8.60
C ALA A 132 16.14 4.17 10.12
N ARG A 133 15.03 4.48 10.80
CA ARG A 133 15.02 4.60 12.26
C ARG A 133 15.22 3.28 12.98
N VAL A 134 14.54 2.22 12.54
CA VAL A 134 14.74 0.86 13.09
C VAL A 134 16.21 0.47 12.99
N SER A 135 16.85 0.74 11.85
CA SER A 135 18.27 0.40 11.65
C SER A 135 19.22 1.18 12.57
N ILE A 136 18.93 2.45 12.84
CA ILE A 136 19.70 3.29 13.77
C ILE A 136 19.52 2.81 15.21
N ASP A 137 18.27 2.61 15.64
CA ASP A 137 17.96 2.24 17.02
C ASP A 137 18.44 0.80 17.34
N ALA A 138 18.43 -0.11 16.36
CA ALA A 138 18.99 -1.45 16.50
C ALA A 138 20.52 -1.44 16.75
N GLY A 139 21.21 -0.34 16.42
CA GLY A 139 22.62 -0.13 16.77
C GLY A 139 23.62 -1.09 16.11
N SER A 140 23.19 -1.90 15.13
CA SER A 140 24.06 -2.84 14.42
C SER A 140 24.66 -2.19 13.17
N ALA A 141 25.96 -2.31 12.99
CA ALA A 141 26.62 -1.89 11.74
C ALA A 141 26.00 -2.65 10.56
N GLY A 142 25.64 -1.93 9.49
CA GLY A 142 24.99 -2.51 8.31
C GLY A 142 23.54 -2.96 8.51
N ALA A 143 22.87 -2.57 9.61
CA ALA A 143 21.48 -2.96 9.87
C ALA A 143 20.53 -2.58 8.73
N SER A 144 20.71 -1.39 8.12
CA SER A 144 19.83 -0.94 7.03
C SER A 144 19.95 -1.83 5.80
N ALA A 145 21.18 -2.13 5.35
CA ALA A 145 21.41 -3.06 4.25
C ALA A 145 20.95 -4.49 4.57
N ALA A 146 21.09 -4.95 5.82
CA ALA A 146 20.63 -6.27 6.25
C ALA A 146 19.09 -6.39 6.29
N LEU A 147 18.37 -5.36 6.76
CA LEU A 147 16.90 -5.29 6.67
C LEU A 147 16.45 -5.36 5.21
N GLN A 148 17.05 -4.54 4.35
CA GLN A 148 16.75 -4.50 2.93
C GLN A 148 17.02 -5.86 2.26
N ALA A 149 18.18 -6.48 2.51
CA ALA A 149 18.53 -7.79 1.94
C ALA A 149 17.55 -8.89 2.39
N ALA A 150 17.14 -8.89 3.67
CA ALA A 150 16.13 -9.83 4.16
C ALA A 150 14.77 -9.60 3.50
N GLY A 151 14.38 -8.35 3.28
CA GLY A 151 13.17 -8.01 2.56
C GLY A 151 13.21 -8.42 1.08
N LEU A 152 14.34 -8.20 0.40
CA LEU A 152 14.54 -8.64 -0.99
C LEU A 152 14.47 -10.17 -1.08
N ALA A 153 15.05 -10.89 -0.12
CA ALA A 153 14.93 -12.35 -0.06
C ALA A 153 13.47 -12.79 0.17
N ALA A 154 12.67 -12.06 0.97
CA ALA A 154 11.25 -12.34 1.11
C ALA A 154 10.51 -12.13 -0.23
N TRP A 155 10.81 -11.02 -0.91
CA TRP A 155 10.20 -10.67 -2.19
C TRP A 155 10.47 -11.70 -3.28
N LEU A 156 11.74 -12.09 -3.43
CA LEU A 156 12.18 -13.04 -4.46
C LEU A 156 11.52 -14.42 -4.29
N ARG A 157 11.25 -14.85 -3.05
CA ARG A 157 10.57 -16.13 -2.77
C ARG A 157 9.11 -16.17 -3.22
N ASP A 158 8.46 -15.01 -3.23
CA ASP A 158 7.07 -14.86 -3.69
C ASP A 158 7.00 -14.55 -5.20
N THR A 159 8.14 -14.47 -5.89
CA THR A 159 8.24 -14.15 -7.31
C THR A 159 8.58 -15.41 -8.12
N ASN A 160 8.12 -15.46 -9.38
CA ASN A 160 8.50 -16.53 -10.30
C ASN A 160 10.04 -16.65 -10.38
N PRO A 161 10.64 -17.85 -10.15
CA PRO A 161 12.10 -18.04 -10.16
C PRO A 161 12.77 -17.66 -11.48
N ASP A 162 12.06 -17.74 -12.61
CA ASP A 162 12.58 -17.41 -13.93
C ASP A 162 12.41 -15.93 -14.29
N ALA A 163 11.76 -15.13 -13.43
CA ALA A 163 11.59 -13.71 -13.69
C ALA A 163 12.93 -12.97 -13.62
N GLU A 164 13.01 -11.87 -14.36
CA GLU A 164 14.22 -11.05 -14.41
C GLU A 164 14.35 -10.15 -13.18
N VAL A 165 15.58 -9.99 -12.72
CA VAL A 165 16.02 -9.00 -11.73
C VAL A 165 17.00 -8.07 -12.43
N VAL A 166 16.67 -6.78 -12.48
CA VAL A 166 17.43 -5.77 -13.24
C VAL A 166 17.80 -4.60 -12.34
N LEU A 167 19.09 -4.30 -12.22
CA LEU A 167 19.60 -3.11 -11.55
C LEU A 167 20.05 -2.10 -12.60
N ARG A 168 19.32 -0.99 -12.73
CA ARG A 168 19.64 0.11 -13.64
C ARG A 168 20.64 1.06 -12.98
N THR A 169 21.76 1.30 -13.66
CA THR A 169 22.83 2.21 -13.19
C THR A 169 23.23 3.24 -14.24
N ALA A 170 22.61 3.23 -15.43
CA ALA A 170 22.96 4.10 -16.54
C ALA A 170 23.03 5.59 -16.15
N ASP A 171 22.01 6.10 -15.43
CA ASP A 171 21.97 7.51 -15.02
C ASP A 171 23.11 7.84 -14.05
N TYR A 172 23.34 6.98 -13.05
CA TYR A 172 24.47 7.08 -12.13
C TYR A 172 25.84 7.05 -12.83
N MET A 173 26.00 6.18 -13.83
CA MET A 173 27.25 5.95 -14.56
C MET A 173 27.52 6.97 -15.67
N ALA A 174 26.51 7.73 -16.12
CA ALA A 174 26.65 8.74 -17.16
C ALA A 174 27.64 9.86 -16.77
N LYS A 175 27.81 10.13 -15.47
CA LYS A 175 28.75 11.16 -14.96
C LYS A 175 30.13 10.60 -14.61
N ARG A 176 30.33 9.28 -14.77
CA ARG A 176 31.57 8.57 -14.39
C ARG A 176 32.45 8.29 -15.62
N ARG A 177 33.70 7.90 -15.37
CA ARG A 177 34.64 7.64 -16.47
C ARG A 177 34.24 6.37 -17.23
N PRO A 178 34.43 6.33 -18.57
CA PRO A 178 34.28 5.09 -19.32
C PRO A 178 35.11 3.97 -18.68
N GLY A 179 34.55 2.76 -18.60
CA GLY A 179 35.18 1.61 -17.95
C GLY A 179 35.10 1.57 -16.41
N GLU A 180 34.67 2.64 -15.74
CA GLU A 180 34.34 2.58 -14.31
C GLU A 180 33.14 1.66 -14.07
N ARG A 181 33.08 1.05 -12.89
CA ARG A 181 32.07 0.07 -12.50
C ARG A 181 31.45 0.44 -11.15
N SER A 182 30.15 0.24 -11.02
CA SER A 182 29.41 0.58 -9.81
C SER A 182 29.37 -0.56 -8.78
N ILE A 183 29.69 -1.80 -9.18
CA ILE A 183 29.58 -2.99 -8.33
C ILE A 183 30.39 -2.85 -7.03
N LYS A 184 29.77 -3.28 -5.93
CA LYS A 184 30.37 -3.28 -4.60
C LYS A 184 30.19 -4.65 -3.95
N ARG A 185 31.19 -5.04 -3.16
CA ARG A 185 31.04 -6.18 -2.25
C ARG A 185 30.17 -5.75 -1.08
N VAL A 186 29.03 -6.41 -0.94
CA VAL A 186 28.09 -6.19 0.17
C VAL A 186 28.41 -7.17 1.28
N SER A 187 28.61 -6.68 2.51
CA SER A 187 28.74 -7.53 3.69
C SER A 187 27.40 -7.63 4.41
N LEU A 188 26.83 -8.84 4.48
CA LEU A 188 25.60 -9.13 5.22
C LEU A 188 25.87 -9.86 6.55
N SER A 189 27.09 -9.74 7.10
CA SER A 189 27.51 -10.43 8.32
C SER A 189 26.64 -10.11 9.55
N GLY A 190 25.94 -8.97 9.57
CA GLY A 190 25.04 -8.56 10.65
C GLY A 190 23.65 -9.22 10.64
N LEU A 191 23.27 -9.93 9.58
CA LEU A 191 21.88 -10.35 9.35
C LEU A 191 21.37 -11.32 10.43
N ARG A 192 22.22 -12.21 10.96
CA ARG A 192 21.85 -13.13 12.05
C ARG A 192 21.64 -12.42 13.39
N ALA A 193 22.44 -11.41 13.71
CA ALA A 193 22.33 -10.67 14.97
C ALA A 193 21.19 -9.65 14.95
N LEU A 194 20.72 -9.28 13.76
CA LEU A 194 19.74 -8.22 13.56
C LEU A 194 18.37 -8.54 14.17
N ALA A 195 17.86 -9.76 14.03
CA ALA A 195 16.54 -10.11 14.58
C ALA A 195 16.48 -9.92 16.11
N ALA A 196 17.49 -10.42 16.81
CA ALA A 196 17.63 -10.21 18.26
C ALA A 196 17.83 -8.72 18.63
N ALA A 197 18.53 -7.95 17.81
CA ALA A 197 18.71 -6.51 18.03
C ALA A 197 17.38 -5.74 17.86
N VAL A 198 16.59 -6.07 16.83
CA VAL A 198 15.27 -5.48 16.60
C VAL A 198 14.30 -5.85 17.74
N LEU A 199 14.28 -7.10 18.20
CA LEU A 199 13.45 -7.51 19.36
C LEU A 199 13.80 -6.73 20.64
N LYS A 200 15.07 -6.40 20.88
CA LYS A 200 15.45 -5.57 22.04
C LYS A 200 14.81 -4.18 22.03
N LEU A 201 14.39 -3.68 20.87
CA LEU A 201 13.66 -2.42 20.74
C LEU A 201 12.23 -2.51 21.29
N GLU A 202 11.70 -3.70 21.56
CA GLU A 202 10.41 -3.84 22.22
C GLU A 202 10.40 -3.19 23.62
N ASN A 203 11.53 -3.24 24.32
CA ASN A 203 11.69 -2.62 25.64
C ASN A 203 12.07 -1.14 25.59
N HIS A 204 12.39 -0.61 24.41
CA HIS A 204 12.89 0.74 24.23
C HIS A 204 11.92 1.54 23.35
N GLY A 205 11.62 2.78 23.73
CA GLY A 205 10.87 3.68 22.84
C GLY A 205 11.77 4.15 21.69
N PRO A 206 11.20 4.54 20.53
CA PRO A 206 11.98 5.21 19.50
C PRO A 206 12.57 6.49 20.09
N VAL A 207 13.87 6.72 19.89
CA VAL A 207 14.56 7.88 20.51
C VAL A 207 14.14 9.24 19.87
N ARG A 208 13.28 9.26 18.83
CA ARG A 208 12.85 10.47 18.10
C ARG A 208 11.38 10.39 17.65
N THR A 209 10.87 11.55 17.20
CA THR A 209 9.51 11.77 16.69
C THR A 209 9.13 10.81 15.56
N PRO A 210 7.84 10.44 15.48
CA PRO A 210 7.33 9.50 14.47
C PRO A 210 7.56 10.00 13.03
N PRO A 211 7.58 9.08 12.05
CA PRO A 211 7.70 9.44 10.64
C PRO A 211 6.54 10.34 10.18
N PRO A 212 6.75 11.14 9.11
CA PRO A 212 5.67 11.93 8.52
C PRO A 212 4.51 11.03 8.10
N ASP A 213 3.29 11.52 8.31
CA ASP A 213 2.08 10.74 8.05
C ASP A 213 1.87 10.54 6.54
N VAL A 214 1.48 9.32 6.15
CA VAL A 214 1.20 8.95 4.76
C VAL A 214 -0.29 8.75 4.60
N SER A 215 -0.90 9.27 3.54
CA SER A 215 -2.34 9.09 3.37
C SER A 215 -2.70 7.60 3.16
N GLN A 216 -3.87 7.17 3.65
CA GLN A 216 -4.35 5.80 3.45
C GLN A 216 -4.40 5.44 1.95
N SER A 217 -4.84 6.39 1.11
CA SER A 217 -4.84 6.24 -0.35
C SER A 217 -3.43 6.01 -0.89
N ASP A 218 -2.41 6.72 -0.41
CA ASP A 218 -1.03 6.53 -0.85
C ASP A 218 -0.48 5.17 -0.43
N LEU A 219 -0.86 4.65 0.74
CA LEU A 219 -0.49 3.31 1.19
C LEU A 219 -1.11 2.21 0.32
N VAL A 220 -2.39 2.34 -0.02
CA VAL A 220 -3.07 1.43 -0.97
C VAL A 220 -2.44 1.52 -2.37
N LEU A 221 -2.15 2.74 -2.82
CA LEU A 221 -1.45 2.96 -4.09
C LEU A 221 -0.06 2.33 -4.07
N TRP A 222 0.66 2.43 -2.96
CA TRP A 222 1.98 1.83 -2.76
C TRP A 222 1.91 0.30 -2.84
N LEU A 223 1.01 -0.36 -2.10
CA LEU A 223 0.81 -1.82 -2.18
C LEU A 223 0.57 -2.30 -3.62
N ALA A 224 -0.30 -1.60 -4.34
CA ALA A 224 -0.60 -1.94 -5.73
C ALA A 224 0.58 -1.71 -6.69
N ARG A 225 1.41 -0.67 -6.50
CA ARG A 225 2.62 -0.46 -7.30
C ARG A 225 3.63 -1.58 -7.09
N ARG A 226 3.62 -2.16 -5.89
CA ARG A 226 4.44 -3.30 -5.48
C ARG A 226 3.93 -4.65 -5.99
N GLY A 227 2.84 -4.66 -6.77
CA GLY A 227 2.27 -5.90 -7.30
C GLY A 227 1.58 -6.75 -6.23
N ALA A 228 1.16 -6.15 -5.11
CA ALA A 228 0.39 -6.86 -4.11
C ALA A 228 -0.88 -7.47 -4.74
N PRO A 229 -1.26 -8.70 -4.38
CA PRO A 229 -2.47 -9.34 -4.88
C PRO A 229 -3.72 -8.49 -4.66
N THR A 230 -4.67 -8.49 -5.60
CA THR A 230 -5.89 -7.66 -5.54
C THR A 230 -6.70 -7.91 -4.27
N ASN A 231 -6.79 -9.16 -3.81
CA ASN A 231 -7.47 -9.51 -2.56
C ASN A 231 -6.80 -8.90 -1.31
N ARG A 232 -5.47 -8.73 -1.32
CA ARG A 232 -4.72 -8.09 -0.24
C ARG A 232 -4.92 -6.58 -0.26
N ILE A 233 -4.95 -5.96 -1.45
CA ILE A 233 -5.27 -4.54 -1.62
C ILE A 233 -6.67 -4.25 -1.07
N SER A 234 -7.67 -5.04 -1.47
CA SER A 234 -9.04 -4.90 -0.95
C SER A 234 -9.12 -5.13 0.56
N TRP A 235 -8.32 -6.07 1.08
CA TRP A 235 -8.25 -6.33 2.53
C TRP A 235 -7.68 -5.13 3.29
N ALA A 236 -6.62 -4.50 2.77
CA ALA A 236 -6.06 -3.27 3.34
C ALA A 236 -7.08 -2.11 3.34
N GLU A 237 -7.83 -1.93 2.23
CA GLU A 237 -8.90 -0.93 2.16
C GLU A 237 -9.99 -1.16 3.21
N GLN A 238 -10.42 -2.42 3.40
CA GLN A 238 -11.41 -2.77 4.41
C GLN A 238 -10.90 -2.56 5.84
N VAL A 239 -9.61 -2.85 6.08
CA VAL A 239 -8.96 -2.58 7.37
C VAL A 239 -8.93 -1.07 7.64
N PHE A 240 -8.57 -0.23 6.68
CA PHE A 240 -8.63 1.22 6.83
C PHE A 240 -10.04 1.74 7.10
N ALA A 241 -11.05 1.19 6.42
CA ALA A 241 -12.45 1.59 6.61
C ALA A 241 -12.98 1.26 8.02
N ARG A 242 -12.41 0.24 8.69
CA ARG A 242 -12.81 -0.20 10.03
C ARG A 242 -11.91 0.29 11.16
N ALA A 243 -10.69 0.72 10.85
CA ALA A 243 -9.74 1.19 11.83
C ALA A 243 -10.29 2.38 12.63
N PRO A 244 -10.14 2.39 13.97
CA PRO A 244 -10.50 3.54 14.77
C PRO A 244 -9.63 4.74 14.40
N SER A 245 -10.21 5.94 14.41
CA SER A 245 -9.53 7.21 14.10
C SER A 245 -8.60 7.71 15.24
N GLY A 246 -8.16 6.83 16.14
CA GLY A 246 -7.35 7.16 17.31
C GLY A 246 -6.59 5.96 17.85
N SER A 247 -5.84 6.15 18.95
CA SER A 247 -5.09 5.06 19.59
C SER A 247 -6.03 3.91 19.94
N PRO A 248 -5.88 2.74 19.32
CA PRO A 248 -6.86 1.69 19.45
C PRO A 248 -6.78 1.12 20.87
N LYS A 249 -7.92 1.00 21.54
CA LYS A 249 -8.05 0.34 22.85
C LYS A 249 -8.91 -0.91 22.66
N GLY A 250 -8.68 -1.93 23.48
CA GLY A 250 -9.47 -3.16 23.47
C GLY A 250 -8.85 -4.31 22.66
N PRO A 251 -9.61 -5.38 22.38
CA PRO A 251 -9.10 -6.61 21.79
C PRO A 251 -8.62 -6.46 20.35
N LEU A 252 -9.09 -5.44 19.62
CA LEU A 252 -8.66 -5.12 18.25
C LEU A 252 -7.58 -4.02 18.20
N SER A 253 -6.89 -3.78 19.32
CA SER A 253 -5.76 -2.85 19.36
C SER A 253 -4.50 -3.36 18.67
N ASP A 254 -4.33 -4.68 18.60
CA ASP A 254 -3.30 -5.29 17.75
C ASP A 254 -3.76 -5.20 16.28
N PRO A 255 -2.97 -4.59 15.37
CA PRO A 255 -3.27 -4.55 13.94
C PRO A 255 -3.53 -5.93 13.32
N ARG A 256 -2.86 -6.98 13.81
CA ARG A 256 -3.10 -8.38 13.38
C ARG A 256 -4.49 -8.83 13.76
N ALA A 257 -4.93 -8.53 14.99
CA ALA A 257 -6.27 -8.88 15.44
C ALA A 257 -7.34 -8.13 14.63
N LEU A 258 -7.14 -6.84 14.35
CA LEU A 258 -8.02 -6.06 13.48
C LEU A 258 -8.09 -6.66 12.07
N ALA A 259 -6.94 -7.02 11.48
CA ALA A 259 -6.90 -7.61 10.15
C ALA A 259 -7.67 -8.95 10.08
N ILE A 260 -7.52 -9.80 11.11
CA ILE A 260 -8.26 -11.06 11.23
C ILE A 260 -9.77 -10.80 11.41
N ASP A 261 -10.17 -9.81 12.20
CA ASP A 261 -11.59 -9.45 12.38
C ASP A 261 -12.26 -9.07 11.05
N VAL A 262 -11.54 -8.35 10.18
CA VAL A 262 -12.04 -8.01 8.84
C VAL A 262 -12.28 -9.25 7.99
N LEU A 263 -11.44 -10.29 8.10
CA LEU A 263 -11.66 -11.56 7.40
C LEU A 263 -12.92 -12.26 7.92
N ILE A 264 -13.10 -12.34 9.24
CA ILE A 264 -14.29 -12.93 9.86
C ILE A 264 -15.55 -12.20 9.39
N ALA A 265 -15.54 -10.87 9.42
CA ALA A 265 -16.68 -10.05 9.00
C ALA A 265 -16.98 -10.09 7.49
N SER A 266 -16.05 -10.59 6.69
CA SER A 266 -16.21 -10.79 5.25
C SER A 266 -16.57 -12.24 4.90
N ASP A 267 -17.10 -13.01 5.86
CA ASP A 267 -17.43 -14.44 5.75
C ASP A 267 -16.23 -15.33 5.35
N ARG A 268 -15.00 -14.89 5.59
CA ARG A 268 -13.76 -15.66 5.32
C ARG A 268 -13.22 -16.32 6.58
N THR A 269 -14.11 -16.87 7.41
CA THR A 269 -13.76 -17.46 8.71
C THR A 269 -12.77 -18.62 8.59
N ALA A 270 -12.86 -19.43 7.53
CA ALA A 270 -11.93 -20.53 7.28
C ALA A 270 -10.47 -20.05 7.14
N GLU A 271 -10.26 -18.88 6.54
CA GLU A 271 -8.94 -18.26 6.41
C GLU A 271 -8.49 -17.56 7.71
N ALA A 272 -9.45 -17.06 8.49
CA ALA A 272 -9.18 -16.41 9.77
C ALA A 272 -8.68 -17.40 10.84
N MET A 273 -9.23 -18.63 10.89
CA MET A 273 -8.90 -19.63 11.92
C MET A 273 -7.40 -19.92 12.10
N PRO A 274 -6.62 -20.26 11.05
CA PRO A 274 -5.18 -20.50 11.21
C PRO A 274 -4.42 -19.24 11.65
N LEU A 275 -4.91 -18.04 11.30
CA LEU A 275 -4.32 -16.78 11.75
C LEU A 275 -4.62 -16.50 13.22
N ILE A 276 -5.81 -16.87 13.72
CA ILE A 276 -6.16 -16.81 15.15
C ILE A 276 -5.26 -17.75 15.94
N GLU A 277 -5.06 -18.98 15.47
CA GLU A 277 -4.17 -19.95 16.12
C GLU A 277 -2.73 -19.44 16.19
N LYS A 278 -2.24 -18.85 15.10
CA LYS A 278 -0.92 -18.22 15.09
C LYS A 278 -0.84 -17.04 16.08
N LEU A 279 -1.87 -16.19 16.12
CA LEU A 279 -1.93 -15.08 17.07
C LEU A 279 -1.91 -15.59 18.53
N GLU A 280 -2.61 -16.70 18.81
CA GLU A 280 -2.60 -17.37 20.12
C GLU A 280 -1.24 -17.95 20.48
N VAL A 281 -0.49 -18.48 19.52
CA VAL A 281 0.88 -18.96 19.74
C VAL A 281 1.83 -17.79 20.04
N ASP A 282 1.70 -16.69 19.29
CA ASP A 282 2.60 -15.54 19.37
C ASP A 282 2.35 -14.69 20.63
N LEU A 283 1.08 -14.49 21.02
CA LEU A 283 0.68 -13.60 22.11
C LEU A 283 0.04 -14.31 23.31
N GLY A 284 -0.21 -15.61 23.21
CA GLY A 284 -1.05 -16.34 24.17
C GLY A 284 -2.55 -16.16 23.92
N ARG A 285 -3.36 -16.86 24.72
CA ARG A 285 -4.84 -16.79 24.69
C ARG A 285 -5.37 -15.53 25.39
N GLY A 286 -4.90 -14.38 24.94
CA GLY A 286 -5.33 -13.08 25.43
C GLY A 286 -6.73 -12.67 24.94
N PRO A 287 -7.15 -11.46 25.30
CA PRO A 287 -8.50 -10.94 25.00
C PRO A 287 -8.79 -10.82 23.50
N ALA A 288 -7.78 -10.45 22.72
CA ALA A 288 -7.85 -10.40 21.27
C ALA A 288 -8.22 -11.77 20.67
N ALA A 289 -7.50 -12.82 21.07
CA ALA A 289 -7.77 -14.18 20.60
C ALA A 289 -9.15 -14.68 21.03
N GLN A 290 -9.55 -14.44 22.29
CA GLN A 290 -10.86 -14.83 22.80
C GLN A 290 -11.99 -14.11 22.05
N TYR A 291 -11.85 -12.82 21.79
CA TYR A 291 -12.77 -12.05 20.97
C TYR A 291 -12.90 -12.64 19.57
N LEU A 292 -11.79 -12.89 18.87
CA LEU A 292 -11.78 -13.39 17.50
C LEU A 292 -12.38 -14.80 17.40
N ARG A 293 -12.07 -15.70 18.35
CA ARG A 293 -12.69 -17.03 18.45
C ARG A 293 -14.20 -16.92 18.62
N LEU A 294 -14.64 -16.03 19.50
CA LEU A 294 -16.05 -15.83 19.76
C LEU A 294 -16.78 -15.26 18.54
N HIS A 295 -16.18 -14.27 17.86
CA HIS A 295 -16.73 -13.70 16.64
C HIS A 295 -16.79 -14.74 15.51
N ALA A 296 -15.73 -15.52 15.31
CA ALA A 296 -15.70 -16.63 14.35
C ALA A 296 -16.78 -17.68 14.64
N SER A 297 -17.02 -17.98 15.92
CA SER A 297 -18.05 -18.94 16.35
C SER A 297 -19.48 -18.46 16.13
N PHE A 298 -19.70 -17.16 15.90
CA PHE A 298 -21.03 -16.58 15.70
C PHE A 298 -21.75 -17.15 14.48
N ALA A 299 -21.01 -17.51 13.43
CA ALA A 299 -21.57 -18.14 12.23
C ALA A 299 -21.99 -19.60 12.44
N SER A 300 -21.39 -20.30 13.41
CA SER A 300 -21.55 -21.75 13.59
C SER A 300 -22.30 -22.15 14.86
N SER A 301 -22.48 -21.23 15.81
CA SER A 301 -23.02 -21.50 17.15
C SER A 301 -24.36 -20.83 17.37
N ALA A 302 -25.13 -21.29 18.36
CA ALA A 302 -26.39 -20.65 18.72
C ALA A 302 -26.14 -19.20 19.19
N PRO A 303 -26.85 -18.19 18.63
CA PRO A 303 -26.64 -16.78 18.99
C PRO A 303 -26.74 -16.49 20.49
N LYS A 304 -27.60 -17.25 21.20
CA LYS A 304 -27.76 -17.15 22.65
C LYS A 304 -26.48 -17.51 23.41
N GLU A 305 -25.81 -18.60 23.05
CA GLU A 305 -24.56 -19.02 23.69
C GLU A 305 -23.44 -18.00 23.45
N VAL A 306 -23.38 -17.46 22.23
CA VAL A 306 -22.41 -16.40 21.88
C VAL A 306 -22.69 -15.13 22.68
N ALA A 307 -23.97 -14.75 22.85
CA ALA A 307 -24.36 -13.60 23.67
C ALA A 307 -23.97 -13.77 25.15
N GLU A 308 -24.21 -14.96 25.72
CA GLU A 308 -23.85 -15.27 27.11
C GLU A 308 -22.33 -15.21 27.31
N ARG A 309 -21.55 -15.84 26.41
CA ARG A 309 -20.08 -15.78 26.46
C ARG A 309 -19.55 -14.36 26.25
N ALA A 310 -20.10 -13.61 25.30
CA ALA A 310 -19.69 -12.23 25.03
C ALA A 310 -19.93 -11.33 26.25
N THR A 311 -21.09 -11.49 26.90
CA THR A 311 -21.43 -10.73 28.11
C THR A 311 -20.54 -11.13 29.29
N ALA A 312 -20.20 -12.42 29.42
CA ALA A 312 -19.27 -12.89 30.45
C ALA A 312 -17.84 -12.37 30.24
N LEU A 313 -17.36 -12.33 29.00
CA LEU A 313 -16.06 -11.72 28.67
C LEU A 313 -16.08 -10.21 28.90
N LEU A 314 -17.17 -9.53 28.54
CA LEU A 314 -17.33 -8.10 28.74
C LEU A 314 -17.25 -7.71 30.23
N ALA A 315 -17.73 -8.56 31.13
CA ALA A 315 -17.62 -8.35 32.57
C ALA A 315 -16.17 -8.42 33.09
N GLN A 316 -15.31 -9.17 32.40
CA GLN A 316 -13.88 -9.26 32.72
C GLN A 316 -13.11 -8.11 32.06
N GLU A 317 -13.42 -7.83 30.79
CA GLU A 317 -12.73 -6.83 29.99
C GLU A 317 -13.71 -5.96 29.17
N PRO A 318 -14.05 -4.76 29.68
CA PRO A 318 -14.95 -3.86 28.99
C PRO A 318 -14.29 -3.30 27.73
N SER A 319 -14.79 -3.66 26.56
CA SER A 319 -14.39 -3.09 25.27
C SER A 319 -15.60 -2.84 24.39
N SER A 320 -15.54 -1.81 23.55
CA SER A 320 -16.63 -1.46 22.64
C SER A 320 -16.83 -2.51 21.55
N GLU A 321 -15.76 -3.21 21.16
CA GLU A 321 -15.77 -4.33 20.22
C GLU A 321 -16.53 -5.53 20.79
N LEU A 322 -16.23 -5.95 22.04
CA LEU A 322 -16.96 -7.02 22.72
C LEU A 322 -18.43 -6.63 22.98
N ARG A 323 -18.70 -5.37 23.35
CA ARG A 323 -20.08 -4.87 23.49
C ARG A 323 -20.85 -5.03 22.19
N MET A 324 -20.28 -4.58 21.06
CA MET A 324 -20.97 -4.71 19.77
C MET A 324 -21.18 -6.17 19.34
N LEU A 325 -20.23 -7.07 19.64
CA LEU A 325 -20.44 -8.51 19.41
C LEU A 325 -21.60 -9.06 20.26
N ALA A 326 -21.69 -8.66 21.53
CA ALA A 326 -22.82 -9.01 22.40
C ALA A 326 -24.14 -8.43 21.90
N VAL A 327 -24.16 -7.18 21.42
CA VAL A 327 -25.33 -6.53 20.81
C VAL A 327 -25.85 -7.33 19.61
N ARG A 328 -24.96 -7.73 18.69
CA ARG A 328 -25.30 -8.56 17.52
C ARG A 328 -25.92 -9.88 17.95
N ALA A 329 -25.27 -10.56 18.89
CA ALA A 329 -25.72 -11.87 19.38
C ALA A 329 -27.05 -11.81 20.16
N LEU A 330 -27.25 -10.77 20.98
CA LEU A 330 -28.51 -10.52 21.68
C LEU A 330 -29.65 -10.17 20.71
N THR A 331 -29.36 -9.39 19.67
CA THR A 331 -30.34 -9.07 18.63
C THR A 331 -30.76 -10.34 17.89
N ALA A 332 -29.79 -11.16 17.46
CA ALA A 332 -30.03 -12.42 16.77
C ALA A 332 -30.76 -13.48 17.63
N SER A 333 -30.65 -13.40 18.97
CA SER A 333 -31.40 -14.26 19.90
C SER A 333 -32.76 -13.68 20.34
N GLY A 334 -33.17 -12.53 19.82
CA GLY A 334 -34.48 -11.91 20.12
C GLY A 334 -34.52 -11.08 21.40
N HIS A 335 -33.38 -10.79 22.03
CA HIS A 335 -33.28 -9.97 23.24
C HIS A 335 -33.02 -8.48 22.92
N ALA A 336 -33.86 -7.89 22.07
CA ALA A 336 -33.67 -6.53 21.52
C ALA A 336 -33.49 -5.44 22.59
N ALA A 337 -34.25 -5.47 23.70
CA ALA A 337 -34.12 -4.47 24.77
C ALA A 337 -32.74 -4.48 25.46
N ARG A 338 -32.16 -5.67 25.66
CA ARG A 338 -30.80 -5.79 26.22
C ARG A 338 -29.75 -5.34 25.20
N ALA A 339 -29.93 -5.71 23.93
CA ALA A 339 -29.07 -5.27 22.84
C ALA A 339 -29.05 -3.74 22.72
N ALA A 340 -30.21 -3.08 22.76
CA ALA A 340 -30.30 -1.63 22.67
C ALA A 340 -29.68 -0.91 23.87
N SER A 341 -29.76 -1.48 25.08
CA SER A 341 -29.05 -0.95 26.25
C SER A 341 -27.53 -0.94 26.05
N LEU A 342 -26.96 -2.06 25.59
CA LEU A 342 -25.52 -2.15 25.31
C LEU A 342 -25.11 -1.28 24.11
N ALA A 343 -25.96 -1.14 23.09
CA ALA A 343 -25.70 -0.26 21.96
C ALA A 343 -25.60 1.21 22.41
N ARG A 344 -26.45 1.66 23.35
CA ARG A 344 -26.36 2.99 23.96
C ARG A 344 -25.05 3.20 24.72
N GLU A 345 -24.53 2.18 25.37
CA GLU A 345 -23.21 2.25 26.02
C GLU A 345 -22.08 2.44 25.00
N VAL A 346 -22.12 1.75 23.85
CA VAL A 346 -21.13 1.94 22.77
C VAL A 346 -21.21 3.35 22.19
N LEU A 347 -22.42 3.90 22.01
CA LEU A 347 -22.59 5.29 21.57
C LEU A 347 -22.04 6.31 22.57
N SER A 348 -22.05 5.97 23.86
CA SER A 348 -21.54 6.83 24.94
C SER A 348 -20.02 6.70 25.13
N ASP A 349 -19.38 5.68 24.57
CA ASP A 349 -17.95 5.45 24.70
C ASP A 349 -17.17 6.40 23.77
N PRO A 350 -16.35 7.34 24.31
CA PRO A 350 -15.57 8.26 23.50
C PRO A 350 -14.47 7.55 22.68
N HIS A 351 -14.10 6.32 23.04
CA HIS A 351 -13.07 5.55 22.37
C HIS A 351 -13.62 4.57 21.32
N ALA A 352 -14.94 4.43 21.19
CA ALA A 352 -15.54 3.61 20.14
C ALA A 352 -15.28 4.21 18.76
N SER A 353 -14.95 3.36 17.78
CA SER A 353 -14.78 3.79 16.39
C SER A 353 -16.09 4.31 15.82
N GLU A 354 -16.02 5.26 14.87
CA GLU A 354 -17.24 5.78 14.22
C GLU A 354 -18.00 4.67 13.48
N ALA A 355 -17.32 3.65 12.95
CA ALA A 355 -17.97 2.48 12.36
C ALA A 355 -18.82 1.71 13.40
N LEU A 356 -18.30 1.47 14.60
CA LEU A 356 -19.05 0.83 15.68
C LEU A 356 -20.22 1.69 16.15
N LYS A 357 -20.05 3.02 16.23
CA LYS A 357 -21.13 3.95 16.58
C LYS A 357 -22.24 3.96 15.53
N VAL A 358 -21.89 4.02 14.24
CA VAL A 358 -22.87 3.95 13.15
C VAL A 358 -23.66 2.64 13.21
N GLU A 359 -22.99 1.53 13.51
CA GLU A 359 -23.66 0.25 13.69
C GLU A 359 -24.54 0.21 14.94
N ALA A 360 -24.08 0.70 16.08
CA ALA A 360 -24.85 0.77 17.32
C ALA A 360 -26.16 1.56 17.16
N ARG A 361 -26.16 2.65 16.37
CA ARG A 361 -27.38 3.43 16.06
C ARG A 361 -28.48 2.57 15.42
N LYS A 362 -28.10 1.64 14.53
CA LYS A 362 -29.06 0.73 13.88
C LYS A 362 -29.82 -0.13 14.88
N HIS A 363 -29.19 -0.51 15.99
CA HIS A 363 -29.81 -1.35 17.02
C HIS A 363 -30.63 -0.55 18.04
N THR A 364 -30.34 0.74 18.24
CA THR A 364 -31.18 1.61 19.08
C THR A 364 -32.48 2.00 18.38
N ASP A 365 -32.45 2.20 17.06
CA ASP A 365 -33.63 2.60 16.29
C ASP A 365 -34.68 1.47 16.21
N VAL A 366 -34.23 0.22 16.14
CA VAL A 366 -35.12 -0.96 16.14
C VAL A 366 -35.92 -1.10 17.45
N GLU A 367 -35.35 -0.69 18.61
CA GLU A 367 -36.10 -0.68 19.87
C GLU A 367 -37.24 0.34 19.84
N ALA A 368 -37.00 1.52 19.24
CA ALA A 368 -38.02 2.56 19.12
C ALA A 368 -39.22 2.06 18.31
N ASP A 369 -38.99 1.36 17.21
CA ASP A 369 -40.07 0.80 16.37
C ASP A 369 -40.85 -0.30 17.11
N VAL A 370 -40.17 -1.23 17.78
CA VAL A 370 -40.82 -2.33 18.54
C VAL A 370 -41.65 -1.80 19.72
N VAL A 371 -41.18 -0.75 20.41
CA VAL A 371 -41.93 -0.10 21.49
C VAL A 371 -43.15 0.66 20.96
N THR A 372 -43.01 1.30 19.79
CA THR A 372 -44.11 2.04 19.14
C THR A 372 -45.21 1.09 18.62
N GLU A 373 -44.83 -0.08 18.13
CA GLU A 373 -45.76 -1.11 17.68
C GLU A 373 -46.49 -1.78 18.86
N ARG A 374 -45.78 -2.07 19.96
CA ARG A 374 -46.41 -2.57 21.20
C ARG A 374 -47.40 -1.57 21.80
N THR A 375 -47.09 -0.28 21.78
CA THR A 375 -48.01 0.77 22.29
C THR A 375 -49.22 0.99 21.38
N ARG A 376 -49.10 0.77 20.06
CA ARG A 376 -50.26 0.76 19.15
C ARG A 376 -51.17 -0.46 19.29
N SER A 377 -50.66 -1.57 19.82
CA SER A 377 -51.43 -2.81 20.00
C SER A 377 -52.25 -2.90 21.30
N VAL A 378 -52.25 -1.85 22.14
CA VAL A 378 -53.13 -1.80 23.33
C VAL A 378 -54.52 -1.32 22.90
N PRO A 379 -55.60 -2.12 23.06
CA PRO A 379 -56.95 -1.69 22.70
C PRO A 379 -57.36 -0.50 23.56
N THR A 380 -57.70 0.61 22.92
CA THR A 380 -58.27 1.79 23.58
C THR A 380 -59.62 1.41 24.18
N ALA A 381 -59.70 1.35 25.52
CA ALA A 381 -60.98 1.19 26.22
C ALA A 381 -61.88 2.41 25.95
N PRO A 382 -63.21 2.21 25.75
CA PRO A 382 -64.12 3.30 25.41
C PRO A 382 -64.34 4.25 26.59
N PRO A 383 -64.59 5.55 26.33
CA PRO A 383 -64.72 6.56 27.38
C PRO A 383 -66.03 6.38 28.17
N PRO A 384 -66.04 6.58 29.51
CA PRO A 384 -67.28 6.54 30.27
C PRO A 384 -68.12 7.81 30.03
N GLY A 385 -69.41 7.57 29.77
CA GLY A 385 -70.42 8.58 29.54
C GLY A 385 -70.74 9.43 30.77
N ARG A 386 -71.11 10.68 30.50
CA ARG A 386 -71.59 11.70 31.45
C ARG A 386 -72.87 11.25 32.16
N MET A 387 -72.89 11.33 33.49
CA MET A 387 -74.08 11.71 34.27
C MET A 387 -73.68 12.39 35.59
N ARG A 388 -74.48 13.39 35.97
CA ARG A 388 -74.37 14.35 37.09
C ARG A 388 -75.64 14.17 37.96
N PRO A 389 -75.80 14.85 39.12
CA PRO A 389 -75.11 14.76 40.41
C PRO A 389 -76.04 14.23 41.54
N SER A 390 -75.47 13.80 42.68
CA SER A 390 -76.04 13.98 44.03
C SER A 390 -74.98 13.67 45.09
N ALA A 391 -74.86 14.53 46.09
CA ALA A 391 -73.98 14.45 47.26
C ALA A 391 -74.75 13.84 48.47
N PRO A 392 -74.22 13.76 49.73
CA PRO A 392 -72.84 13.97 50.22
C PRO A 392 -72.33 12.91 51.27
N ASN A 393 -71.06 13.09 51.69
CA ASN A 393 -70.44 12.77 53.01
C ASN A 393 -70.00 11.35 53.40
N LEU A 394 -68.67 11.15 53.57
CA LEU A 394 -67.91 10.91 54.83
C LEU A 394 -66.50 10.34 54.47
N VAL A 395 -65.43 11.14 54.59
CA VAL A 395 -64.41 11.15 55.68
C VAL A 395 -63.63 9.82 55.83
N LEU A 396 -62.34 9.80 55.45
CA LEU A 396 -61.19 9.59 56.37
C LEU A 396 -59.82 9.61 55.62
N ASP A 397 -59.01 10.63 55.96
CA ASP A 397 -57.57 10.71 56.24
C ASP A 397 -56.48 9.94 55.44
N LEU A 398 -55.68 10.74 54.68
CA LEU A 398 -54.21 11.03 54.77
C LEU A 398 -53.15 9.90 54.96
N PRO A 399 -51.83 10.13 54.67
CA PRO A 399 -51.18 11.31 54.08
C PRO A 399 -50.24 11.03 52.87
N ARG A 400 -50.06 12.08 52.05
CA ARG A 400 -49.00 12.24 51.04
C ARG A 400 -47.71 12.72 51.71
N SER A 401 -46.57 12.16 51.32
CA SER A 401 -45.25 12.74 51.57
C SER A 401 -44.89 13.77 50.49
N PRO A 402 -44.38 14.97 50.86
CA PRO A 402 -43.97 16.01 49.93
C PRO A 402 -42.48 15.94 49.57
N SER A 403 -42.19 16.34 48.34
CA SER A 403 -40.89 16.82 47.88
C SER A 403 -40.44 18.06 48.67
N PRO A 404 -39.13 18.34 48.75
CA PRO A 404 -38.69 19.72 48.93
C PRO A 404 -37.67 20.17 47.86
N SER A 405 -37.89 21.40 47.39
CA SER A 405 -36.92 22.23 46.67
C SER A 405 -36.55 23.44 47.54
N VAL A 406 -35.25 23.68 47.69
CA VAL A 406 -34.51 24.97 47.67
C VAL A 406 -34.93 26.12 48.61
N ALA A 407 -34.01 26.51 49.51
CA ALA A 407 -33.48 27.87 49.77
C ALA A 407 -32.51 27.81 50.99
N GLU A 408 -31.21 28.01 50.81
CA GLU A 408 -30.43 29.24 51.12
C GLU A 408 -30.47 29.71 52.59
N VAL A 409 -29.35 29.54 53.32
CA VAL A 409 -28.83 30.48 54.33
C VAL A 409 -27.29 30.37 54.38
N GLU A 410 -26.62 31.51 54.20
CA GLU A 410 -25.18 31.73 54.40
C GLU A 410 -24.79 31.73 55.89
N THR A 411 -23.66 31.12 56.27
CA THR A 411 -22.74 31.74 57.25
C THR A 411 -21.31 31.15 57.18
N PHE A 412 -20.35 32.05 57.37
CA PHE A 412 -18.89 31.96 57.25
C PHE A 412 -18.15 31.04 58.25
N SER A 413 -17.05 30.42 57.78
CA SER A 413 -15.67 30.43 58.34
C SER A 413 -14.92 29.15 57.92
N ALA A 414 -13.94 29.19 57.01
CA ALA A 414 -12.52 29.59 57.17
C ALA A 414 -11.57 28.42 57.52
N LEU A 415 -10.43 28.40 56.81
CA LEU A 415 -9.15 27.70 57.09
C LEU A 415 -8.99 26.23 56.67
N SER A 416 -8.42 26.00 55.47
CA SER A 416 -7.11 25.32 55.28
C SER A 416 -6.86 24.98 53.81
N ARG A 417 -6.22 25.89 53.08
CA ARG A 417 -5.57 25.57 51.80
C ARG A 417 -4.11 25.21 52.09
N ARG A 418 -3.73 23.98 51.74
CA ARG A 418 -2.34 23.51 51.72
C ARG A 418 -1.68 23.92 50.40
N PRO A 419 -0.39 24.31 50.38
CA PRO A 419 0.20 25.06 49.28
C PRO A 419 0.81 24.16 48.19
N THR A 420 0.67 24.61 46.94
CA THR A 420 1.46 24.20 45.77
C THR A 420 2.90 24.75 45.85
N PRO A 421 3.93 23.99 45.44
CA PRO A 421 5.31 24.45 45.40
C PRO A 421 5.60 25.38 44.19
N PRO A 422 6.54 26.33 44.32
CA PRO A 422 6.89 27.29 43.26
C PRO A 422 7.88 26.73 42.22
N PRO A 423 7.92 27.32 41.00
CA PRO A 423 8.86 26.95 39.94
C PRO A 423 10.28 27.48 40.22
N SER A 424 11.28 26.65 39.91
CA SER A 424 12.71 26.99 40.05
C SER A 424 13.19 27.93 38.93
N PRO A 425 14.11 28.86 39.24
CA PRO A 425 14.63 29.84 38.27
C PRO A 425 15.76 29.29 37.40
N THR A 426 15.71 29.67 36.12
CA THR A 426 16.79 29.63 35.13
C THR A 426 18.03 30.41 35.58
N PRO A 427 19.25 29.87 35.41
CA PRO A 427 20.46 30.67 35.36
C PRO A 427 20.84 30.98 33.90
N SER A 428 20.69 32.26 33.56
CA SER A 428 21.39 32.92 32.45
C SER A 428 22.86 33.12 32.85
N GLY A 429 23.79 32.69 32.01
CA GLY A 429 25.22 32.85 32.24
C GLY A 429 26.04 32.49 31.01
N ALA A 430 26.21 33.45 30.11
CA ALA A 430 27.25 33.41 29.09
C ALA A 430 28.63 33.64 29.73
N PRO A 431 29.70 33.02 29.20
CA PRO A 431 30.95 33.75 29.08
C PRO A 431 31.61 33.63 27.70
N LYS A 432 31.95 34.84 27.23
CA LYS A 432 33.05 35.26 26.36
C LYS A 432 34.10 34.23 25.93
N SER A 433 34.27 34.18 24.61
CA SER A 433 35.51 34.12 23.83
C SER A 433 36.87 34.12 24.58
N SER A 434 37.73 33.15 24.25
CA SER A 434 39.09 33.43 23.76
C SER A 434 39.73 32.18 23.10
N PRO A 435 40.59 32.36 22.08
CA PRO A 435 41.17 31.29 21.28
C PRO A 435 42.56 30.90 21.80
N LYS A 436 42.94 29.62 21.71
CA LYS A 436 44.32 29.15 21.88
C LYS A 436 44.64 27.98 20.95
N PRO A 437 45.94 27.78 20.63
CA PRO A 437 46.37 27.72 19.24
C PRO A 437 46.74 26.32 18.74
N PHE A 438 46.81 26.26 17.42
CA PHE A 438 47.66 25.40 16.59
C PHE A 438 48.97 25.00 17.29
N ILE A 439 49.21 23.69 17.45
CA ILE A 439 50.55 23.12 17.60
C ILE A 439 50.76 22.11 16.48
N MET A 440 51.59 22.53 15.52
CA MET A 440 52.34 21.68 14.62
C MET A 440 53.43 20.95 15.43
N GLY A 441 53.57 19.64 15.23
CA GLY A 441 54.61 18.85 15.88
C GLY A 441 54.83 17.52 15.17
N VAL A 442 55.59 17.57 14.09
CA VAL A 442 56.21 16.44 13.39
C VAL A 442 57.22 15.77 14.31
N THR A 443 57.13 14.44 14.51
CA THR A 443 58.29 13.53 14.65
C THR A 443 57.86 12.05 14.55
N THR A 444 58.20 11.40 13.44
CA THR A 444 58.63 9.99 13.37
C THR A 444 59.97 9.79 14.10
N PRO A 445 60.59 8.59 14.31
CA PRO A 445 60.28 7.17 13.97
C PRO A 445 60.51 6.25 15.24
N PRO A 446 60.86 4.93 15.22
CA PRO A 446 61.04 3.98 14.12
C PRO A 446 60.42 2.57 14.26
N ARG A 447 60.44 1.90 13.10
CA ARG A 447 60.40 0.45 12.88
C ARG A 447 61.27 -0.34 13.87
N THR A 448 60.71 -1.42 14.40
CA THR A 448 61.44 -2.64 14.75
C THR A 448 60.74 -3.84 14.12
N SER A 449 61.54 -4.60 13.38
CA SER A 449 61.22 -5.90 12.81
C SER A 449 61.91 -6.95 13.69
N ALA A 450 61.21 -8.01 14.14
CA ALA A 450 61.72 -9.38 14.21
C ALA A 450 60.79 -10.31 15.03
N ALA A 451 60.34 -11.37 14.36
CA ALA A 451 60.24 -12.77 14.78
C ALA A 451 59.49 -13.15 16.09
N ALA A 452 58.43 -13.96 15.94
CA ALA A 452 58.43 -15.37 16.34
C ALA A 452 57.07 -16.04 16.01
N THR A 453 57.14 -17.08 15.18
CA THR A 453 56.05 -18.02 14.86
C THR A 453 55.89 -19.05 15.99
N PRO A 454 54.68 -19.37 16.47
CA PRO A 454 54.46 -20.59 17.23
C PRO A 454 53.85 -21.70 16.37
N LYS A 455 54.46 -22.87 16.51
CA LYS A 455 54.19 -24.18 15.92
C LYS A 455 52.93 -24.82 16.55
N PRO A 456 52.13 -25.62 15.82
CA PRO A 456 50.99 -26.34 16.40
C PRO A 456 51.42 -27.68 17.04
N PRO A 457 50.72 -28.18 18.08
CA PRO A 457 50.91 -29.54 18.57
C PRO A 457 49.95 -30.55 17.91
N GLU A 458 50.54 -31.53 17.23
CA GLU A 458 50.05 -32.92 17.14
C GLU A 458 50.07 -33.52 18.57
N GLY A 459 49.26 -34.46 19.04
CA GLY A 459 48.16 -35.27 18.54
C GLY A 459 47.89 -36.30 19.66
N HIS A 460 46.64 -36.74 19.87
CA HIS A 460 46.37 -37.93 20.69
C HIS A 460 45.27 -38.77 20.06
N VAL A 461 45.68 -40.00 19.76
CA VAL A 461 44.91 -41.15 19.29
C VAL A 461 44.16 -41.76 20.47
N GLY A 462 42.87 -42.03 20.31
CA GLY A 462 42.05 -42.80 21.24
C GLY A 462 41.12 -43.73 20.48
N THR A 463 41.31 -45.03 20.69
CA THR A 463 40.60 -46.19 20.14
C THR A 463 39.14 -46.32 20.62
N PRO A 464 38.31 -47.15 19.93
CA PRO A 464 36.85 -47.11 20.03
C PRO A 464 36.29 -48.02 21.14
N SER A 465 35.14 -47.62 21.70
CA SER A 465 34.37 -48.40 22.68
C SER A 465 33.01 -48.80 22.11
N GLU A 466 32.60 -50.01 22.49
CA GLU A 466 31.56 -50.87 21.95
C GLU A 466 30.11 -50.37 22.04
N MET A 467 29.26 -51.02 21.23
CA MET A 467 27.80 -50.94 21.18
C MET A 467 27.11 -51.29 22.52
N PRO A 468 25.79 -51.03 22.63
CA PRO A 468 24.87 -52.15 22.34
C PRO A 468 23.62 -51.80 21.54
N THR A 469 23.22 -52.81 20.77
CA THR A 469 22.01 -53.07 19.96
C THR A 469 20.65 -52.95 20.69
N ARG A 470 19.61 -52.45 20.01
CA ARG A 470 18.28 -53.11 19.82
C ARG A 470 17.42 -52.46 18.69
N PRO A 471 16.56 -53.20 17.93
CA PRO A 471 16.00 -52.83 16.61
C PRO A 471 14.42 -52.70 16.61
N PRO A 472 13.67 -52.85 15.48
CA PRO A 472 13.46 -51.92 14.35
C PRO A 472 11.95 -51.71 13.97
N ALA A 473 11.63 -50.75 13.07
CA ALA A 473 10.47 -50.75 12.14
C ALA A 473 10.60 -49.55 11.16
N ALA A 474 10.85 -49.74 9.86
CA ALA A 474 9.92 -50.08 8.77
C ALA A 474 9.26 -48.84 8.09
N GLY A 475 9.41 -48.75 6.76
CA GLY A 475 8.70 -47.79 5.88
C GLY A 475 9.66 -46.94 5.03
N LEU A 476 10.12 -47.43 3.87
CA LEU A 476 9.51 -47.24 2.53
C LEU A 476 9.79 -45.86 1.93
N ASP A 477 10.76 -45.79 1.00
CA ASP A 477 10.69 -44.91 -0.16
C ASP A 477 11.55 -45.49 -1.32
N PRO A 478 10.96 -45.76 -2.51
CA PRO A 478 11.70 -46.17 -3.71
C PRO A 478 11.78 -45.05 -4.78
N TYR A 479 12.74 -45.22 -5.69
CA TYR A 479 12.97 -44.52 -6.97
C TYR A 479 14.01 -43.40 -7.02
N LEU A 480 15.27 -43.86 -7.07
CA LEU A 480 16.33 -43.34 -7.92
C LEU A 480 16.04 -43.68 -9.40
N PHE A 481 16.28 -42.74 -10.32
CA PHE A 481 16.71 -43.08 -11.67
C PHE A 481 18.00 -42.34 -12.01
N ALA A 482 18.93 -43.14 -12.51
CA ALA A 482 20.31 -42.82 -12.77
C ALA A 482 20.54 -42.27 -14.18
N GLU A 483 21.71 -41.66 -14.26
CA GLU A 483 22.47 -41.18 -15.40
C GLU A 483 22.42 -42.07 -16.66
N GLY A 484 22.35 -41.41 -17.81
CA GLY A 484 22.61 -42.00 -19.13
C GLY A 484 23.48 -41.05 -19.96
N ARG A 485 24.79 -41.20 -19.82
CA ARG A 485 25.84 -40.48 -20.57
C ARG A 485 26.05 -41.22 -21.90
N ALA A 486 25.82 -40.57 -23.04
CA ALA A 486 26.21 -41.10 -24.35
C ALA A 486 26.81 -39.99 -25.22
N ALA A 487 28.06 -40.21 -25.62
CA ALA A 487 28.82 -39.39 -26.56
C ALA A 487 28.34 -39.63 -27.99
N SER A 488 28.28 -38.57 -28.81
CA SER A 488 28.29 -38.69 -30.27
C SER A 488 29.06 -37.51 -30.88
N GLN A 489 29.93 -37.84 -31.83
CA GLN A 489 30.81 -36.95 -32.57
C GLN A 489 30.22 -36.64 -33.96
N GLY A 490 30.35 -35.37 -34.38
CA GLY A 490 30.44 -34.90 -35.78
C GLY A 490 29.11 -34.61 -36.51
N PRO A 491 29.07 -33.72 -37.55
CA PRO A 491 30.20 -33.11 -38.26
C PRO A 491 30.20 -31.57 -38.32
N LYS A 492 31.34 -31.06 -38.80
CA LYS A 492 31.76 -29.66 -39.03
C LYS A 492 31.02 -29.06 -40.23
N VAL A 493 30.37 -27.91 -40.05
CA VAL A 493 29.72 -27.12 -41.14
C VAL A 493 30.36 -25.73 -41.18
N GLU A 494 30.76 -25.30 -42.38
CA GLU A 494 31.33 -23.97 -42.69
C GLU A 494 30.30 -22.84 -42.56
N PRO A 495 30.72 -21.59 -42.28
CA PRO A 495 29.80 -20.51 -41.96
C PRO A 495 29.14 -19.91 -43.21
N ALA A 496 27.81 -19.92 -43.24
CA ALA A 496 27.01 -19.13 -44.17
C ALA A 496 27.03 -17.65 -43.75
N VAL A 497 27.22 -16.78 -44.74
CA VAL A 497 27.17 -15.32 -44.61
C VAL A 497 25.75 -14.89 -44.23
N THR A 498 25.57 -14.44 -42.99
CA THR A 498 24.30 -13.90 -42.50
C THR A 498 24.17 -12.44 -42.93
N TYR A 499 23.24 -12.15 -43.85
CA TYR A 499 22.75 -10.80 -44.08
C TYR A 499 21.99 -10.33 -42.84
N GLU A 500 22.45 -9.23 -42.23
CA GLU A 500 21.79 -8.58 -41.10
C GLU A 500 20.54 -7.82 -41.64
N PRO A 501 19.32 -8.20 -41.26
CA PRO A 501 18.14 -7.41 -41.61
C PRO A 501 18.18 -6.08 -40.85
N PRO A 502 17.66 -4.97 -41.42
CA PRO A 502 17.64 -3.69 -40.73
C PRO A 502 16.85 -3.81 -39.41
N PRO A 503 17.22 -3.03 -38.37
CA PRO A 503 16.67 -3.18 -37.04
C PRO A 503 15.15 -2.99 -37.05
N PRO A 504 14.39 -3.81 -36.30
CA PRO A 504 12.94 -3.64 -36.19
C PRO A 504 12.63 -2.27 -35.58
N GLN A 505 11.80 -1.49 -36.27
CA GLN A 505 11.24 -0.27 -35.73
C GLN A 505 10.40 -0.62 -34.49
N GLY A 506 10.77 -0.04 -33.34
CA GLY A 506 10.03 0.07 -32.07
C GLY A 506 9.07 -1.06 -31.67
N SER A 507 9.42 -1.81 -30.63
CA SER A 507 8.53 -2.83 -30.05
C SER A 507 7.14 -2.26 -29.69
N PRO A 508 6.03 -2.88 -30.14
CA PRO A 508 4.66 -2.42 -29.90
C PRO A 508 4.25 -2.40 -28.42
N SER A 509 5.03 -3.01 -27.53
CA SER A 509 4.81 -2.99 -26.08
C SER A 509 4.99 -1.60 -25.43
N SER A 510 5.64 -0.66 -26.11
CA SER A 510 5.86 0.70 -25.57
C SER A 510 4.59 1.56 -25.49
N TRP A 511 3.55 1.24 -26.26
CA TRP A 511 2.34 2.08 -26.37
C TRP A 511 1.33 1.87 -25.23
N ALA A 512 1.45 0.78 -24.47
CA ALA A 512 0.56 0.45 -23.35
C ALA A 512 1.00 1.07 -22.01
N ARG A 513 2.16 1.72 -21.94
CA ARG A 513 2.59 2.44 -20.73
C ARG A 513 1.64 3.61 -20.44
N GLY A 514 1.27 3.75 -19.17
CA GLY A 514 0.24 4.70 -18.69
C GLY A 514 -1.18 4.14 -18.56
N ALA A 515 -1.46 2.91 -19.03
CA ALA A 515 -2.76 2.27 -18.80
C ALA A 515 -2.97 1.86 -17.32
N SER A 516 -1.88 1.55 -16.61
CA SER A 516 -1.87 1.02 -15.25
C SER A 516 -2.03 2.08 -14.14
N ARG A 517 -2.07 3.39 -14.44
CA ARG A 517 -2.56 4.47 -13.54
C ARG A 517 -2.35 5.86 -14.17
N PRO A 518 -3.17 6.87 -13.82
CA PRO A 518 -2.81 8.27 -14.02
C PRO A 518 -1.59 8.66 -13.16
N PRO A 519 -0.78 9.67 -13.57
CA PRO A 519 0.13 10.34 -12.65
C PRO A 519 -0.71 11.17 -11.67
N PHE A 520 -1.25 10.54 -10.63
CA PHE A 520 -1.60 11.24 -9.40
C PHE A 520 -0.29 11.51 -8.63
N GLN A 521 0.49 12.46 -9.13
CA GLN A 521 1.03 13.42 -8.18
C GLN A 521 -0.07 14.45 -8.02
N SER A 522 -0.89 14.31 -6.99
CA SER A 522 -1.41 15.52 -6.36
C SER A 522 -0.18 16.23 -5.81
N GLY A 523 0.39 17.14 -6.59
CA GLY A 523 1.16 18.22 -5.99
C GLY A 523 0.36 18.82 -4.84
N PRO A 524 1.00 19.46 -3.85
CA PRO A 524 0.28 20.15 -2.78
C PRO A 524 -0.86 20.95 -3.40
N PRO A 525 -2.09 20.88 -2.86
CA PRO A 525 -3.22 21.58 -3.44
C PRO A 525 -2.78 23.02 -3.68
N ALA A 526 -2.94 23.50 -4.92
CA ALA A 526 -2.67 24.90 -5.22
C ALA A 526 -3.33 25.73 -4.11
N PRO A 527 -2.63 26.71 -3.50
CA PRO A 527 -3.15 27.48 -2.39
C PRO A 527 -4.57 27.90 -2.73
N ALA A 528 -5.51 27.66 -1.81
CA ALA A 528 -6.94 27.79 -2.05
C ALA A 528 -7.26 29.18 -2.61
N LEU A 529 -7.28 29.30 -3.93
CA LEU A 529 -7.79 30.47 -4.60
C LEU A 529 -9.28 30.50 -4.28
N PRO A 530 -9.86 31.68 -3.98
CA PRO A 530 -11.29 31.80 -3.76
C PRO A 530 -12.01 31.13 -4.91
N ARG A 531 -12.89 30.16 -4.59
CA ARG A 531 -13.67 29.43 -5.60
C ARG A 531 -14.28 30.48 -6.52
N PRO A 532 -13.94 30.49 -7.83
CA PRO A 532 -14.61 31.38 -8.74
C PRO A 532 -16.12 31.09 -8.64
N PRO A 533 -16.98 32.12 -8.70
CA PRO A 533 -18.42 31.93 -8.68
C PRO A 533 -18.78 30.89 -9.75
N ALA A 534 -19.74 30.03 -9.44
CA ALA A 534 -20.21 28.98 -10.33
C ALA A 534 -20.41 29.55 -11.73
N VAL A 535 -19.48 29.23 -12.63
CA VAL A 535 -19.53 29.64 -14.03
C VAL A 535 -20.83 29.06 -14.63
N PRO A 536 -21.50 29.81 -15.52
CA PRO A 536 -22.88 29.53 -15.91
C PRO A 536 -22.95 28.14 -16.56
N HIS A 537 -24.14 27.52 -16.45
CA HIS A 537 -24.51 26.32 -17.20
C HIS A 537 -23.87 26.34 -18.59
N PHE A 538 -22.93 25.43 -18.83
CA PHE A 538 -22.52 25.12 -20.21
C PHE A 538 -23.81 24.72 -20.92
N GLU A 539 -24.29 25.56 -21.83
CA GLU A 539 -25.39 25.20 -22.71
C GLU A 539 -25.00 23.88 -23.36
N ARG A 540 -25.71 22.83 -22.96
CA ARG A 540 -25.43 21.46 -23.40
C ARG A 540 -25.60 21.46 -24.91
N ARG A 541 -24.49 21.55 -25.65
CA ARG A 541 -24.51 21.51 -27.11
C ARG A 541 -25.20 20.21 -27.52
N ALA A 542 -26.05 20.30 -28.55
CA ALA A 542 -26.66 19.11 -29.13
C ALA A 542 -25.56 18.12 -29.52
N ALA A 543 -25.77 16.84 -29.24
CA ALA A 543 -24.80 15.80 -29.57
C ALA A 543 -24.52 15.82 -31.08
N GLU A 544 -23.25 16.01 -31.45
CA GLU A 544 -22.81 16.00 -32.84
C GLU A 544 -22.49 14.56 -33.28
N LEU A 545 -22.75 14.25 -34.54
CA LEU A 545 -22.30 13.00 -35.14
C LEU A 545 -20.78 13.00 -35.27
N ALA A 546 -20.13 11.91 -34.82
CA ALA A 546 -18.68 11.76 -34.82
C ALA A 546 -18.08 12.02 -36.21
N GLU A 547 -18.68 11.44 -37.26
CA GLU A 547 -18.22 11.53 -38.65
C GLU A 547 -18.26 12.95 -39.25
N THR A 548 -19.11 13.82 -38.73
CA THR A 548 -19.26 15.22 -39.17
C THR A 548 -18.87 16.23 -38.10
N LEU A 549 -18.12 15.81 -37.06
CA LEU A 549 -17.78 16.67 -35.92
C LEU A 549 -17.17 17.99 -36.36
N SER A 550 -17.70 19.12 -35.93
CA SER A 550 -17.15 20.43 -36.32
C SER A 550 -15.73 20.61 -35.78
N LEU A 551 -14.81 21.21 -36.56
CA LEU A 551 -13.49 21.55 -36.03
C LEU A 551 -13.64 22.56 -34.87
N PRO A 552 -12.71 22.55 -33.89
CA PRO A 552 -12.71 23.54 -32.82
C PRO A 552 -12.69 24.97 -33.40
N PRO A 553 -13.45 25.93 -32.81
CA PRO A 553 -13.50 27.30 -33.32
C PRO A 553 -12.10 27.91 -33.41
N GLY A 554 -11.81 28.54 -34.55
CA GLY A 554 -10.53 29.23 -34.76
C GLY A 554 -9.35 28.32 -35.13
N LEU A 555 -9.54 27.00 -35.22
CA LEU A 555 -8.48 26.05 -35.62
C LEU A 555 -8.65 25.50 -37.05
N HIS A 556 -9.24 26.31 -37.94
CA HIS A 556 -9.35 25.96 -39.36
C HIS A 556 -7.98 26.13 -40.06
N GLY A 557 -7.57 25.14 -40.87
CA GLY A 557 -6.37 25.22 -41.71
C GLY A 557 -5.09 24.59 -41.14
N LEU A 558 -5.13 24.02 -39.93
CA LEU A 558 -4.01 23.22 -39.41
C LEU A 558 -4.02 21.82 -40.04
N ALA A 559 -3.05 21.55 -40.92
CA ALA A 559 -2.84 20.22 -41.48
C ALA A 559 -2.01 19.38 -40.50
N VAL A 560 -2.64 18.38 -39.88
CA VAL A 560 -1.95 17.46 -38.96
C VAL A 560 -2.02 16.04 -39.55
N PRO A 561 -0.88 15.36 -39.80
CA PRO A 561 -0.88 13.97 -40.24
C PRO A 561 -1.51 13.05 -39.19
N PHE A 562 -2.27 12.04 -39.62
CA PHE A 562 -2.98 11.12 -38.71
C PHE A 562 -2.04 10.30 -37.80
N ASP A 563 -0.82 10.03 -38.28
CA ASP A 563 0.17 9.23 -37.55
C ASP A 563 1.13 10.08 -36.70
N ALA A 564 1.06 11.41 -36.82
CA ALA A 564 1.96 12.31 -36.10
C ALA A 564 1.58 12.41 -34.61
N VAL A 565 2.60 12.47 -33.75
CA VAL A 565 2.42 12.88 -32.35
C VAL A 565 2.19 14.39 -32.34
N PRO A 566 1.05 14.89 -31.83
CA PRO A 566 0.77 16.31 -31.80
C PRO A 566 1.78 17.02 -30.89
N LYS A 567 2.32 18.15 -31.34
CA LYS A 567 3.33 18.92 -30.60
C LYS A 567 2.72 20.02 -29.74
N SER A 568 1.45 20.34 -29.98
CA SER A 568 0.71 21.37 -29.25
C SER A 568 -0.72 20.93 -28.96
N VAL A 569 -1.34 21.55 -27.95
CA VAL A 569 -2.74 21.31 -27.58
C VAL A 569 -3.68 21.62 -28.75
N ALA A 570 -3.38 22.66 -29.55
CA ALA A 570 -4.17 23.01 -30.72
C ALA A 570 -4.09 21.92 -31.81
N GLU A 571 -2.89 21.40 -32.10
CA GLU A 571 -2.70 20.28 -33.02
C GLU A 571 -3.41 19.02 -32.52
N ALA A 572 -3.27 18.70 -31.23
CA ALA A 572 -3.92 17.56 -30.60
C ALA A 572 -5.44 17.64 -30.77
N ARG A 573 -6.03 18.81 -30.54
CA ARG A 573 -7.47 19.05 -30.71
C ARG A 573 -7.96 18.84 -32.15
N VAL A 574 -7.22 19.35 -33.13
CA VAL A 574 -7.56 19.14 -34.55
C VAL A 574 -7.42 17.66 -34.91
N LEU A 575 -6.29 17.04 -34.55
CA LEU A 575 -6.02 15.63 -34.82
C LEU A 575 -7.09 14.71 -34.23
N PHE A 576 -7.47 14.91 -32.97
CA PHE A 576 -8.47 14.07 -32.32
C PHE A 576 -9.87 14.26 -32.89
N THR A 577 -10.21 15.47 -33.35
CA THR A 577 -11.45 15.69 -34.10
C THR A 577 -11.43 14.90 -35.42
N LEU A 578 -10.31 14.92 -36.16
CA LEU A 578 -10.18 14.20 -37.42
C LEU A 578 -10.20 12.67 -37.23
N LEU A 579 -9.50 12.15 -36.21
CA LEU A 579 -9.55 10.73 -35.84
C LEU A 579 -10.95 10.30 -35.44
N SER A 580 -11.67 11.14 -34.68
CA SER A 580 -13.07 10.88 -34.30
C SER A 580 -13.99 10.82 -35.52
N ARG A 581 -13.75 11.65 -36.54
CA ARG A 581 -14.51 11.59 -37.81
C ARG A 581 -14.26 10.29 -38.56
N THR A 582 -13.00 9.87 -38.63
CA THR A 582 -12.63 8.59 -39.27
C THR A 582 -13.24 7.41 -38.53
N LEU A 583 -13.19 7.41 -37.19
CA LEU A 583 -13.84 6.38 -36.37
C LEU A 583 -15.37 6.35 -36.58
N GLY A 584 -16.01 7.52 -36.63
CA GLY A 584 -17.45 7.63 -36.89
C GLY A 584 -17.86 7.01 -38.23
N ARG A 585 -17.09 7.28 -39.30
CA ARG A 585 -17.31 6.66 -40.62
C ARG A 585 -17.13 5.14 -40.58
N ALA A 586 -16.08 4.66 -39.91
CA ALA A 586 -15.81 3.23 -39.77
C ALA A 586 -16.96 2.51 -39.05
N TYR A 587 -17.50 3.08 -37.97
CA TYR A 587 -18.66 2.50 -37.27
C TYR A 587 -19.93 2.48 -38.12
N ARG A 588 -20.17 3.54 -38.91
CA ARG A 588 -21.31 3.59 -39.83
C ARG A 588 -21.18 2.52 -40.92
N GLU A 589 -20.01 2.39 -41.52
CA GLU A 589 -19.77 1.48 -42.64
C GLU A 589 -19.70 0.01 -42.20
N GLN A 590 -19.01 -0.28 -41.11
CA GLN A 590 -18.76 -1.65 -40.66
C GLN A 590 -19.89 -2.22 -39.81
N ARG A 591 -20.65 -1.36 -39.10
CA ARG A 591 -21.63 -1.79 -38.09
C ARG A 591 -22.99 -1.10 -38.19
N ALA A 592 -23.24 -0.33 -39.24
CA ALA A 592 -24.46 0.44 -39.41
C ALA A 592 -24.82 1.31 -38.18
N THR A 593 -23.82 1.72 -37.40
CA THR A 593 -24.01 2.44 -36.13
C THR A 593 -23.47 3.86 -36.26
N GLN A 594 -24.28 4.86 -35.91
CA GLN A 594 -23.87 6.26 -35.92
C GLN A 594 -23.32 6.65 -34.54
N LEU A 595 -22.01 6.90 -34.45
CA LEU A 595 -21.40 7.41 -33.23
C LEU A 595 -21.73 8.89 -33.03
N LYS A 596 -22.12 9.25 -31.81
CA LYS A 596 -22.40 10.62 -31.38
C LYS A 596 -21.48 11.02 -30.23
N THR A 597 -21.27 12.32 -30.04
CA THR A 597 -20.55 12.84 -28.88
C THR A 597 -21.43 12.90 -27.64
N ASP A 598 -22.01 11.77 -27.23
CA ASP A 598 -22.85 11.64 -26.04
C ASP A 598 -22.61 10.28 -25.34
N LEU A 599 -23.47 9.95 -24.36
CA LEU A 599 -23.37 8.70 -23.63
C LEU A 599 -23.57 7.46 -24.52
N SER A 600 -24.44 7.54 -25.52
CA SER A 600 -24.68 6.41 -26.45
C SER A 600 -23.43 6.08 -27.26
N GLY A 601 -22.64 7.09 -27.64
CA GLY A 601 -21.34 6.89 -28.26
C GLY A 601 -20.38 6.08 -27.38
N ILE A 602 -20.35 6.33 -26.07
CA ILE A 602 -19.52 5.58 -25.13
C ILE A 602 -19.97 4.12 -25.04
N GLU A 603 -21.28 3.86 -24.98
CA GLU A 603 -21.82 2.50 -24.91
C GLU A 603 -21.45 1.67 -26.15
N HIS A 604 -21.61 2.26 -27.34
CA HIS A 604 -21.19 1.62 -28.59
C HIS A 604 -19.68 1.37 -28.65
N MET A 605 -18.86 2.33 -28.18
CA MET A 605 -17.42 2.15 -28.06
C MET A 605 -17.06 0.99 -27.12
N GLN A 606 -17.73 0.87 -25.98
CA GLN A 606 -17.47 -0.20 -25.03
C GLN A 606 -17.87 -1.57 -25.59
N GLY A 607 -19.02 -1.68 -26.25
CA GLY A 607 -19.43 -2.92 -26.93
C GLY A 607 -18.39 -3.35 -27.96
N CYS A 608 -17.98 -2.43 -28.84
CA CYS A 608 -16.92 -2.65 -29.82
C CYS A 608 -15.65 -3.21 -29.21
N LEU A 609 -15.13 -2.51 -28.19
CA LEU A 609 -13.82 -2.82 -27.63
C LEU A 609 -13.85 -4.17 -26.91
N ARG A 610 -14.97 -4.55 -26.28
CA ARG A 610 -15.12 -5.90 -25.69
C ARG A 610 -15.14 -7.01 -26.74
N GLU A 611 -15.87 -6.80 -27.84
CA GLU A 611 -15.95 -7.77 -28.93
C GLU A 611 -14.60 -7.95 -29.63
N ARG A 612 -13.88 -6.84 -29.84
CA ARG A 612 -12.62 -6.82 -30.58
C ARG A 612 -11.43 -7.31 -29.77
N PHE A 613 -11.36 -6.94 -28.49
CA PHE A 613 -10.23 -7.23 -27.61
C PHE A 613 -10.58 -8.31 -26.59
N THR A 614 -10.59 -9.57 -27.03
CA THR A 614 -10.89 -10.74 -26.19
C THR A 614 -9.72 -11.18 -25.31
N VAL A 615 -8.50 -10.70 -25.58
CA VAL A 615 -7.30 -11.00 -24.78
C VAL A 615 -6.67 -9.71 -24.30
N ALA A 616 -6.14 -9.73 -23.06
CA ALA A 616 -5.63 -8.59 -22.29
C ALA A 616 -4.31 -7.98 -22.84
N ALA A 617 -4.18 -7.86 -24.15
CA ALA A 617 -2.96 -7.42 -24.81
C ALA A 617 -3.26 -6.71 -26.11
N ILE A 618 -2.50 -5.63 -26.37
CA ILE A 618 -2.46 -4.96 -27.67
C ILE A 618 -1.33 -5.61 -28.47
N ARG A 619 -1.70 -6.26 -29.56
CA ARG A 619 -0.82 -7.16 -30.32
C ARG A 619 -0.28 -6.53 -31.59
N SER A 620 -0.96 -5.51 -32.12
CA SER A 620 -0.62 -4.91 -33.40
C SER A 620 -0.67 -3.39 -33.39
N ALA A 621 0.02 -2.78 -34.36
CA ALA A 621 -0.05 -1.34 -34.59
C ALA A 621 -1.45 -0.88 -35.01
N GLU A 622 -2.20 -1.74 -35.71
CA GLU A 622 -3.58 -1.51 -36.11
C GLU A 622 -4.50 -1.42 -34.89
N GLU A 623 -4.41 -2.38 -33.97
CA GLU A 623 -5.16 -2.40 -32.71
C GLU A 623 -4.91 -1.15 -31.86
N ALA A 624 -3.66 -0.70 -31.81
CA ALA A 624 -3.34 0.53 -31.10
C ALA A 624 -3.80 1.80 -31.81
N SER A 625 -3.80 1.82 -33.15
CA SER A 625 -4.42 2.91 -33.93
C SER A 625 -5.93 2.98 -33.66
N GLU A 626 -6.58 1.82 -33.56
CA GLU A 626 -7.99 1.71 -33.17
C GLU A 626 -8.21 2.25 -31.75
N ILE A 627 -7.41 1.85 -30.77
CA ILE A 627 -7.48 2.36 -29.39
C ILE A 627 -7.26 3.88 -29.34
N ARG A 628 -6.30 4.39 -30.11
CA ARG A 628 -6.05 5.83 -30.24
C ARG A 628 -7.28 6.56 -30.78
N SER A 629 -7.95 5.99 -31.77
CA SER A 629 -9.16 6.58 -32.37
C SER A 629 -10.31 6.63 -31.36
N HIS A 630 -10.49 5.58 -30.55
CA HIS A 630 -11.47 5.55 -29.46
C HIS A 630 -11.14 6.55 -28.34
N GLY A 631 -9.87 6.67 -27.96
CA GLY A 631 -9.40 7.68 -27.01
C GLY A 631 -9.64 9.11 -27.50
N ALA A 632 -9.44 9.36 -28.80
CA ALA A 632 -9.73 10.62 -29.46
C ALA A 632 -11.23 10.98 -29.36
N LEU A 633 -12.14 10.04 -29.67
CA LEU A 633 -13.57 10.29 -29.57
C LEU A 633 -14.00 10.56 -28.11
N LEU A 634 -13.48 9.79 -27.14
CA LEU A 634 -13.75 10.05 -25.73
C LEU A 634 -13.29 11.45 -25.32
N SER A 635 -12.14 11.91 -25.82
CA SER A 635 -11.66 13.27 -25.54
C SER A 635 -12.58 14.36 -26.10
N GLU A 636 -13.19 14.13 -27.29
CA GLU A 636 -14.15 15.06 -27.87
C GLU A 636 -15.47 15.09 -27.09
N ILE A 637 -15.94 13.94 -26.58
CA ILE A 637 -17.08 13.86 -25.67
C ILE A 637 -16.81 14.67 -24.40
N LEU A 638 -15.63 14.48 -23.79
CA LEU A 638 -15.24 15.21 -22.58
C LEU A 638 -15.15 16.72 -22.82
N ALA A 639 -14.53 17.11 -23.92
CA ALA A 639 -14.38 18.51 -24.25
C ALA A 639 -15.70 19.23 -24.53
N ARG A 640 -16.60 18.61 -25.31
CA ARG A 640 -17.83 19.27 -25.76
C ARG A 640 -18.92 19.26 -24.70
N ASN A 641 -19.03 18.18 -23.93
CA ASN A 641 -20.11 18.03 -22.95
C ASN A 641 -19.72 18.46 -21.54
N PHE A 642 -18.43 18.41 -21.21
CA PHE A 642 -17.94 18.72 -19.86
C PHE A 642 -16.98 19.91 -19.82
N GLY A 643 -16.77 20.58 -20.96
CA GLY A 643 -15.85 21.72 -21.05
C GLY A 643 -14.41 21.35 -20.74
N ALA A 644 -14.02 20.08 -20.91
CA ALA A 644 -12.67 19.63 -20.59
C ALA A 644 -11.64 20.19 -21.58
N GLU A 645 -10.51 20.65 -21.06
CA GLU A 645 -9.40 21.21 -21.82
C GLU A 645 -8.15 20.35 -21.65
N TRP A 646 -7.34 20.22 -22.70
CA TRP A 646 -6.07 19.50 -22.62
C TRP A 646 -5.07 20.30 -21.79
N THR A 647 -4.50 19.65 -20.77
CA THR A 647 -3.53 20.26 -19.87
C THR A 647 -2.14 19.65 -19.96
N ASP A 648 -2.02 18.43 -20.44
CA ASP A 648 -0.73 17.75 -20.57
C ASP A 648 -0.75 16.75 -21.73
N ILE A 649 0.10 16.99 -22.72
CA ILE A 649 0.37 16.10 -23.86
C ILE A 649 1.88 15.89 -24.07
N ALA A 650 2.71 16.35 -23.12
CA ALA A 650 4.17 16.31 -23.23
C ALA A 650 4.75 14.88 -23.23
N PRO A 651 4.18 13.90 -22.49
CA PRO A 651 4.62 12.52 -22.60
C PRO A 651 4.41 11.97 -24.01
N SER A 652 5.38 11.22 -24.53
CA SER A 652 5.23 10.53 -25.83
C SER A 652 4.21 9.38 -25.79
N GLU A 653 3.86 8.94 -24.59
CA GLU A 653 2.98 7.80 -24.33
C GLU A 653 1.53 8.26 -24.11
N LEU A 654 0.61 7.75 -24.95
CA LEU A 654 -0.81 8.16 -25.00
C LEU A 654 -1.52 8.02 -23.65
N GLY A 655 -1.14 7.02 -22.84
CA GLY A 655 -1.76 6.75 -21.54
C GLY A 655 -1.65 7.90 -20.54
N TYR A 656 -0.67 8.79 -20.72
CA TYR A 656 -0.39 9.90 -19.79
C TYR A 656 -1.03 11.23 -20.20
N TRP A 657 -1.61 11.31 -21.40
CA TRP A 657 -2.23 12.54 -21.87
C TRP A 657 -3.47 12.89 -21.04
N ALA A 658 -3.50 14.12 -20.54
CA ALA A 658 -4.45 14.57 -19.55
C ALA A 658 -5.27 15.78 -20.00
N MET A 659 -6.55 15.75 -19.64
CA MET A 659 -7.48 16.86 -19.72
C MET A 659 -7.88 17.31 -18.32
N THR A 660 -8.31 18.55 -18.15
CA THR A 660 -8.88 19.07 -16.91
C THR A 660 -10.24 19.68 -17.20
N THR A 661 -11.24 19.36 -16.36
CA THR A 661 -12.57 19.97 -16.45
C THR A 661 -12.58 21.37 -15.79
N PRO A 662 -13.60 22.19 -16.01
CA PRO A 662 -13.75 23.48 -15.32
C PRO A 662 -13.83 23.34 -13.79
N SER A 663 -14.27 22.17 -13.29
CA SER A 663 -14.26 21.84 -11.86
C SER A 663 -12.89 21.46 -11.30
N GLY A 664 -11.83 21.46 -12.13
CA GLY A 664 -10.48 21.08 -11.75
C GLY A 664 -10.23 19.56 -11.75
N LEU A 665 -11.18 18.76 -12.23
CA LEU A 665 -11.00 17.30 -12.30
C LEU A 665 -10.09 16.94 -13.46
N ARG A 666 -8.97 16.26 -13.16
CA ARG A 666 -8.05 15.74 -14.17
C ARG A 666 -8.53 14.39 -14.69
N LEU A 667 -8.51 14.22 -16.01
CA LEU A 667 -9.04 13.08 -16.76
C LEU A 667 -8.01 12.59 -17.80
N TRP A 668 -8.02 11.29 -18.10
CA TRP A 668 -7.10 10.66 -19.06
C TRP A 668 -7.89 9.81 -20.06
N PRO A 669 -8.41 10.39 -21.16
CA PRO A 669 -9.31 9.68 -22.05
C PRO A 669 -8.65 8.45 -22.70
N PHE A 670 -7.43 8.60 -23.21
CA PHE A 670 -6.66 7.48 -23.79
C PHE A 670 -6.33 6.41 -22.75
N GLY A 671 -5.84 6.81 -21.58
CA GLY A 671 -5.57 5.90 -20.46
C GLY A 671 -6.82 5.13 -20.00
N ARG A 672 -8.01 5.75 -20.05
CA ARG A 672 -9.28 5.07 -19.72
C ARG A 672 -9.66 4.02 -20.76
N VAL A 673 -9.52 4.31 -22.05
CA VAL A 673 -9.80 3.34 -23.11
C VAL A 673 -8.83 2.16 -23.03
N LEU A 674 -7.53 2.44 -22.87
CA LEU A 674 -6.50 1.41 -22.67
C LEU A 674 -6.84 0.50 -21.49
N ARG A 675 -7.21 1.09 -20.35
CA ARG A 675 -7.59 0.31 -19.16
C ARG A 675 -8.83 -0.55 -19.41
N PHE A 676 -9.84 -0.01 -20.08
CA PHE A 676 -11.05 -0.76 -20.39
C PHE A 676 -10.74 -2.03 -21.19
N VAL A 677 -9.87 -1.92 -22.21
CA VAL A 677 -9.39 -3.04 -23.00
C VAL A 677 -8.63 -4.06 -22.14
N LEU A 678 -7.75 -3.60 -21.25
CA LEU A 678 -6.97 -4.49 -20.37
C LEU A 678 -7.80 -5.15 -19.25
N GLN A 679 -8.92 -4.54 -18.84
CA GLN A 679 -9.78 -5.04 -17.76
C GLN A 679 -10.86 -6.01 -18.23
N ALA A 680 -11.47 -5.76 -19.41
CA ALA A 680 -12.57 -6.56 -19.93
C ALA A 680 -12.23 -8.05 -20.07
N THR A 681 -10.94 -8.36 -20.15
CA THR A 681 -10.38 -9.68 -20.40
C THR A 681 -10.08 -10.46 -19.12
N ALA A 682 -9.91 -9.78 -17.98
CA ALA A 682 -9.68 -10.43 -16.69
C ALA A 682 -10.95 -11.11 -16.13
N SER A 683 -12.12 -10.57 -16.48
CA SER A 683 -13.43 -11.08 -16.02
C SER A 683 -14.00 -12.22 -16.87
N ALA A 684 -13.44 -12.52 -18.04
CA ALA A 684 -13.90 -13.60 -18.91
C ALA A 684 -13.21 -14.95 -18.62
N THR A 685 -12.10 -14.91 -17.87
CA THR A 685 -11.29 -16.08 -17.47
C THR A 685 -11.56 -16.54 -16.03
N SER A 686 -12.42 -15.82 -15.29
CA SER A 686 -12.96 -16.19 -13.98
C SER A 686 -14.39 -16.69 -14.15
#